data_AF-A0A3E1E0D3-F1
#
_entry.id   AF-A0A3E1E0D3-F1
#
_cell.length_a   1.000
_cell.length_b   1.000
_cell.length_c   1.000
_cell.angle_alpha   90.00
_cell.angle_beta   90.00
_cell.angle_gamma   90.00
#
_symmetry.space_group_name_H-M   'P 1'
#
loop_
_entity.id
_entity.type
_entity.pdbx_description
1 polymer ?
#
loop_
_entity_poly.entity_id
_entity_poly.type
_entity_poly.pdbx_seq_one_letter_code
_entity_poly.pdbx_strand_id
1 'polypeptide(L)'
;MKAIAWPRSLQVAVYLVVILLPMVSHADSFIFRWWILSGDYDQTKLDLNGDPVPLKIWGAVGSVRNQEEEDFPLTTAWLEANYGSRDVPFVEFRFGTQDTTLIPAFELDPATFSNDPATGLARMTYKPVGGGTIPVAWFAGGEDADGGNRDEEPVATGTVSAIHLIQNRELGWSGCAEITLDLEEIGTTCPLYDEVAALEGGPGPSYDTDVVIGDFDIDPVAQAKWEAGAPSGQVADATVLLSRGLGYAGEPSGCDQDQAAVPENITGAWRFALKLLPELGTWFDPPLVSEYRYYSPDAKFTGVELPTGIDAIDGKFIILYSGKQAIVNEGVFYVFPAPVSEFRVIDIEPSVDAADNLAFPVRLALTTESPTVYIQPDRREEEEADLDALPSEFEMGQVVNLDLGFFDLLPGESLRVTGLPRGLVFMAGPPPVIAGTVLGFGAESGVQISVMRGRSVVRSYAFDLAVEPYRYSGSYELLIEDVTGTPLGKLKLVISNPTMANPTPLAPFSATLQRAGEPLRKSRGSFVAGTTPAVDVPVVFPSARTLATVDFEVTLTYGSDLVTGEEDAGSTNTARGFRLARTARIPGWSPRLTLALTPSSPGGRTTIPGGTGWAAGSLNSGAFATVRGQLGDAQPLTLGLNLSQTNQAVVWASPYRNTASYVGGILTIGNLGITGRGAPSETQPPGLKWFRGADPFAPSYRLGFPIQNLTGVVSRWNLPQTAEALALSLGLENRRIAVSYVAAPPDSILPVIWSLRDRYTLLAMAPSNSVAWRGGATRTTGAFGGNLTLAVPSARTTVAGTFLQDESFGTLVGLGVVRIPVAGPVRGSFETAGIRLEQ
;
A
#
# COMPACT_ATOMS: atom_id res chain seq x y z
N MET A 1 7.02 54.60 -8.88
CA MET A 1 6.10 55.14 -7.84
C MET A 1 4.68 55.03 -8.40
N LYS A 2 3.68 54.36 -7.82
CA LYS A 2 3.42 53.92 -6.43
C LYS A 2 3.04 52.43 -6.40
N ALA A 3 3.59 51.71 -5.43
CA ALA A 3 3.15 50.39 -4.98
C ALA A 3 2.25 50.55 -3.75
N ILE A 4 1.16 49.77 -3.65
CA ILE A 4 0.32 49.55 -2.46
C ILE A 4 -0.27 48.14 -2.65
N ALA A 5 0.30 47.08 -2.05
CA ALA A 5 0.07 46.51 -0.70
C ALA A 5 -1.21 45.65 -0.57
N TRP A 6 -1.01 44.38 -0.23
CA TRP A 6 -2.02 43.35 0.12
C TRP A 6 -2.66 43.60 1.49
N PRO A 7 -3.75 42.88 1.83
CA PRO A 7 -3.62 42.02 3.00
C PRO A 7 -4.25 40.61 2.86
N ARG A 8 -3.52 39.63 3.40
CA ARG A 8 -4.01 38.31 3.84
C ARG A 8 -4.57 38.45 5.27
N SER A 9 -5.68 37.78 5.57
CA SER A 9 -5.98 37.31 6.94
C SER A 9 -7.02 36.20 6.89
N LEU A 10 -6.59 34.96 7.16
CA LEU A 10 -7.45 33.88 7.62
C LEU A 10 -7.18 33.75 9.13
N GLN A 11 -8.22 33.97 9.95
CA GLN A 11 -8.16 33.77 11.40
C GLN A 11 -8.33 32.29 11.71
N VAL A 12 -7.40 31.72 12.47
CA VAL A 12 -7.60 30.47 13.20
C VAL A 12 -7.63 30.82 14.68
N ALA A 13 -8.72 30.47 15.36
CA ALA A 13 -8.87 30.63 16.79
C ALA A 13 -8.02 29.58 17.52
N VAL A 14 -7.13 30.03 18.41
CA VAL A 14 -6.41 29.17 19.37
C VAL A 14 -7.09 29.33 20.72
N TYR A 15 -7.52 28.22 21.32
CA TYR A 15 -7.97 28.19 22.71
C TYR A 15 -6.74 28.16 23.63
N LEU A 16 -6.62 29.15 24.52
CA LEU A 16 -5.60 29.26 25.55
C LEU A 16 -6.14 28.64 26.84
N VAL A 17 -5.48 27.61 27.38
CA VAL A 17 -5.68 27.12 28.75
C VAL A 17 -4.41 27.47 29.54
N VAL A 18 -4.53 28.42 30.47
CA VAL A 18 -3.44 28.80 31.40
C VAL A 18 -3.62 28.04 32.70
N ILE A 19 -2.62 27.23 33.08
CA ILE A 19 -2.49 26.71 34.44
C ILE A 19 -1.18 27.28 35.00
N LEU A 20 -1.30 28.09 36.06
CA LEU A 20 -0.21 28.69 36.82
C LEU A 20 0.08 27.85 38.06
N LEU A 21 1.29 27.32 38.23
CA LEU A 21 1.85 26.80 39.49
C LEU A 21 3.39 27.04 39.55
N PRO A 22 4.01 27.03 40.75
CA PRO A 22 5.03 28.02 41.14
C PRO A 22 6.48 27.64 40.83
N MET A 23 7.32 28.68 40.78
CA MET A 23 8.78 28.65 40.62
C MET A 23 9.50 27.85 41.72
N VAL A 24 10.40 26.95 41.30
CA VAL A 24 11.54 26.46 42.12
C VAL A 24 12.76 26.27 41.20
N SER A 25 13.95 26.34 41.81
CA SER A 25 15.30 26.71 41.36
C SER A 25 16.02 25.90 40.26
N HIS A 26 16.99 26.59 39.63
CA HIS A 26 18.05 26.14 38.72
C HIS A 26 18.51 24.68 38.90
N ALA A 27 18.50 23.93 37.80
CA ALA A 27 19.27 22.71 37.60
C ALA A 27 20.21 22.94 36.41
N ASP A 28 21.53 22.81 36.62
CA ASP A 28 22.56 22.99 35.60
C ASP A 28 22.79 21.73 34.73
N SER A 29 21.87 20.76 34.80
CA SER A 29 21.99 19.47 34.11
C SER A 29 20.62 18.99 33.61
N PHE A 30 20.55 18.65 32.33
CA PHE A 30 19.39 17.99 31.72
C PHE A 30 19.71 16.51 31.43
N ILE A 31 18.80 15.61 31.81
CA ILE A 31 18.90 14.17 31.52
C ILE A 31 17.86 13.83 30.47
N PHE A 32 18.30 13.35 29.31
CA PHE A 32 17.42 12.83 28.26
C PHE A 32 17.36 11.30 28.32
N ARG A 33 16.19 10.73 28.02
CA ARG A 33 15.98 9.29 27.83
C ARG A 33 15.29 9.09 26.48
N TRP A 34 15.71 8.05 25.74
CA TRP A 34 15.27 7.73 24.37
C TRP A 34 15.16 6.20 24.23
N TRP A 35 14.35 5.68 23.30
CA TRP A 35 14.11 4.24 23.14
C TRP A 35 14.51 3.75 21.73
N ILE A 36 15.21 2.63 21.64
CA ILE A 36 15.56 1.89 20.39
C ILE A 36 14.53 0.77 20.16
N LEU A 37 14.22 0.35 18.93
CA LEU A 37 13.38 -0.84 18.63
C LEU A 37 13.91 -1.52 17.35
N SER A 38 14.18 -2.83 17.35
CA SER A 38 14.64 -3.60 16.17
C SER A 38 13.72 -4.78 15.84
N GLY A 39 13.00 -4.76 14.72
CA GLY A 39 12.14 -5.88 14.31
C GLY A 39 12.22 -6.17 12.81
N ASP A 40 12.21 -7.46 12.47
CA ASP A 40 12.14 -8.00 11.11
C ASP A 40 10.71 -7.85 10.57
N TYR A 41 10.54 -7.25 9.39
CA TYR A 41 9.22 -6.83 8.87
C TYR A 41 8.67 -7.81 7.84
N ASP A 42 7.74 -8.66 8.28
CA ASP A 42 6.64 -9.07 7.40
C ASP A 42 5.33 -9.26 8.19
N GLN A 43 4.25 -8.70 7.64
CA GLN A 43 2.84 -8.75 8.08
C GLN A 43 2.31 -7.75 9.13
N THR A 44 1.16 -7.17 8.77
CA THR A 44 0.30 -6.30 9.56
C THR A 44 -0.31 -7.00 10.78
N LYS A 45 -0.16 -6.42 11.97
CA LYS A 45 -0.96 -6.79 13.16
C LYS A 45 -1.92 -5.66 13.55
N LEU A 46 -3.17 -6.04 13.77
CA LEU A 46 -4.16 -5.28 14.53
C LEU A 46 -3.87 -5.46 16.03
N ASP A 47 -4.25 -4.50 16.86
CA ASP A 47 -4.27 -4.72 18.30
C ASP A 47 -5.39 -5.71 18.69
N LEU A 48 -5.44 -6.11 19.97
CA LEU A 48 -6.44 -7.06 20.49
C LEU A 48 -7.90 -6.55 20.40
N ASN A 49 -8.13 -5.30 19.96
CA ASN A 49 -9.45 -4.69 19.80
C ASN A 49 -9.82 -4.38 18.33
N GLY A 50 -8.91 -4.56 17.37
CA GLY A 50 -9.21 -4.42 15.95
C GLY A 50 -9.19 -2.99 15.40
N ASP A 51 -8.52 -2.06 16.07
CA ASP A 51 -8.35 -0.69 15.58
C ASP A 51 -7.05 -0.56 14.73
N PRO A 52 -7.05 0.27 13.66
CA PRO A 52 -5.84 0.57 12.90
C PRO A 52 -4.94 1.53 13.69
N VAL A 53 -3.72 1.10 14.02
CA VAL A 53 -2.67 1.97 14.57
C VAL A 53 -2.12 2.84 13.43
N PRO A 54 -1.94 4.16 13.60
CA PRO A 54 -1.32 4.99 12.56
C PRO A 54 0.16 4.65 12.45
N LEU A 55 0.57 4.02 11.34
CA LEU A 55 1.97 3.90 10.95
C LEU A 55 2.46 5.27 10.43
N LYS A 56 3.48 5.84 11.08
CA LYS A 56 4.51 6.61 10.40
C LYS A 56 5.82 5.83 10.57
N ILE A 57 6.31 5.23 9.49
CA ILE A 57 7.69 4.77 9.39
C ILE A 57 8.28 5.46 8.15
N TRP A 58 9.38 6.17 8.35
CA TRP A 58 10.26 6.67 7.31
C TRP A 58 11.52 5.79 7.35
N GLY A 59 11.85 5.13 6.24
CA GLY A 59 13.14 4.48 6.06
C GLY A 59 14.06 5.36 5.22
N ALA A 60 15.36 5.36 5.54
CA ALA A 60 16.41 5.84 4.64
C ALA A 60 17.63 4.91 4.74
N VAL A 61 18.14 4.53 3.58
CA VAL A 61 19.45 3.89 3.34
C VAL A 61 20.32 4.94 2.64
N GLY A 62 21.59 5.03 3.03
CA GLY A 62 22.59 5.84 2.33
C GLY A 62 24.01 5.35 2.62
N SER A 63 24.83 5.21 1.57
CA SER A 63 26.27 4.94 1.67
C SER A 63 27.04 6.10 1.07
N VAL A 64 28.18 6.45 1.65
CA VAL A 64 29.16 7.37 1.05
C VAL A 64 30.42 6.57 0.75
N ARG A 65 30.80 6.51 -0.53
CA ARG A 65 32.11 6.01 -0.99
C ARG A 65 32.94 7.19 -1.49
N ASN A 66 34.23 7.17 -1.15
CA ASN A 66 35.33 8.01 -1.65
C ASN A 66 35.45 9.44 -1.08
N GLN A 67 35.89 9.57 0.17
CA GLN A 67 36.77 10.67 0.58
C GLN A 67 37.90 10.13 1.46
N GLU A 68 39.12 10.65 1.24
CA GLU A 68 40.34 10.20 1.91
C GLU A 68 40.34 10.65 3.38
N GLU A 69 40.56 9.67 4.26
CA GLU A 69 40.32 9.69 5.70
C GLU A 69 41.66 9.90 6.44
N GLU A 70 42.25 11.11 6.39
CA GLU A 70 43.55 11.36 7.04
C GLU A 70 43.56 12.36 8.22
N ASP A 71 42.46 13.01 8.62
CA ASP A 71 42.51 14.09 9.62
C ASP A 71 41.57 13.98 10.85
N PHE A 72 41.34 12.77 11.41
CA PHE A 72 40.65 12.66 12.72
C PHE A 72 41.37 11.77 13.74
N PRO A 73 41.85 12.30 14.89
CA PRO A 73 42.24 11.46 16.02
C PRO A 73 40.98 10.89 16.69
N LEU A 74 40.71 9.60 16.43
CA LEU A 74 39.59 8.83 16.98
C LEU A 74 39.77 8.52 18.47
N THR A 75 39.36 9.44 19.34
CA THR A 75 39.03 9.17 20.77
C THR A 75 37.75 9.86 21.24
N THR A 76 36.95 10.40 20.33
CA THR A 76 35.78 11.23 20.65
C THR A 76 34.60 10.78 19.79
N ALA A 77 33.43 10.56 20.38
CA ALA A 77 32.19 10.40 19.62
C ALA A 77 31.70 11.79 19.19
N TRP A 78 31.45 11.98 17.89
CA TRP A 78 30.90 13.23 17.35
C TRP A 78 29.50 13.03 16.79
N LEU A 79 28.73 14.11 16.81
CA LEU A 79 27.33 14.14 16.37
C LEU A 79 27.16 15.21 15.28
N GLU A 80 26.86 14.79 14.06
CA GLU A 80 26.68 15.72 12.93
C GLU A 80 25.19 15.80 12.54
N ALA A 81 24.64 17.01 12.52
CA ALA A 81 23.32 17.30 11.98
C ALA A 81 23.47 17.96 10.60
N ASN A 82 23.19 17.21 9.53
CA ASN A 82 23.38 17.68 8.16
C ASN A 82 22.08 18.30 7.59
N TYR A 83 22.16 19.53 7.10
CA TYR A 83 21.06 20.23 6.41
C TYR A 83 21.41 20.44 4.93
N GLY A 84 21.62 19.35 4.19
CA GLY A 84 21.86 19.39 2.75
C GLY A 84 20.61 19.01 1.95
N SER A 85 20.17 19.90 1.03
CA SER A 85 19.21 19.80 -0.09
C SER A 85 18.00 18.82 -0.05
N ARG A 86 17.67 18.21 1.09
CA ARG A 86 16.48 17.39 1.31
C ARG A 86 15.71 18.05 2.45
N ASP A 87 14.39 18.19 2.27
CA ASP A 87 13.50 19.03 3.09
C ASP A 87 13.29 18.57 4.56
N VAL A 88 14.19 17.78 5.17
CA VAL A 88 14.08 17.34 6.57
C VAL A 88 15.46 17.13 7.23
N PRO A 89 15.71 17.66 8.45
CA PRO A 89 16.92 17.38 9.22
C PRO A 89 17.02 15.93 9.71
N PHE A 90 18.24 15.41 9.82
CA PHE A 90 18.55 14.12 10.45
C PHE A 90 19.81 14.21 11.32
N VAL A 91 20.00 13.24 12.22
CA VAL A 91 21.16 13.15 13.14
C VAL A 91 21.75 11.74 13.03
N GLU A 92 23.07 11.64 12.86
CA GLU A 92 23.80 10.37 12.75
C GLU A 92 24.71 10.16 13.98
N PHE A 93 24.77 8.93 14.50
CA PHE A 93 25.73 8.51 15.52
C PHE A 93 26.64 7.44 14.93
N ARG A 94 27.97 7.65 14.99
CA ARG A 94 28.96 6.63 14.62
C ARG A 94 29.77 6.20 15.84
N PHE A 95 29.79 4.90 16.10
CA PHE A 95 30.69 4.30 17.08
C PHE A 95 31.51 3.25 16.34
N GLY A 96 32.79 3.53 16.10
CA GLY A 96 33.70 2.59 15.48
C GLY A 96 35.13 3.05 15.59
N THR A 97 36.02 2.11 15.93
CA THR A 97 37.42 2.17 15.54
C THR A 97 37.56 1.13 14.42
N GLN A 98 38.10 1.49 13.25
CA GLN A 98 38.56 0.45 12.30
C GLN A 98 39.78 -0.32 12.84
N ASP A 99 40.41 0.21 13.89
CA ASP A 99 41.49 -0.44 14.62
C ASP A 99 40.96 -1.33 15.75
N THR A 100 41.01 -2.65 15.54
CA THR A 100 40.58 -3.68 16.51
C THR A 100 41.52 -3.82 17.72
N THR A 101 42.59 -3.02 17.82
CA THR A 101 43.53 -3.03 18.96
C THR A 101 43.16 -2.06 20.08
N LEU A 102 42.16 -1.19 19.89
CA LEU A 102 41.67 -0.27 20.91
C LEU A 102 40.56 -0.89 21.77
N ILE A 103 40.61 -0.63 23.08
CA ILE A 103 39.64 -1.14 24.06
C ILE A 103 38.27 -0.49 23.76
N PRO A 104 37.16 -1.27 23.73
CA PRO A 104 35.82 -0.71 23.50
C PRO A 104 35.50 0.37 24.53
N ALA A 105 34.81 1.44 24.11
CA ALA A 105 34.53 2.59 24.97
C ALA A 105 33.57 2.26 26.13
N PHE A 106 32.74 1.22 25.95
CA PHE A 106 31.82 0.70 26.97
C PHE A 106 32.05 -0.80 27.21
N GLU A 107 31.90 -1.24 28.45
CA GLU A 107 31.82 -2.65 28.86
C GLU A 107 30.43 -2.98 29.40
N LEU A 108 29.98 -4.20 29.17
CA LEU A 108 28.76 -4.71 29.79
C LEU A 108 28.93 -4.71 31.31
N ASP A 109 28.03 -4.07 32.05
CA ASP A 109 27.93 -4.22 33.50
C ASP A 109 27.22 -5.54 33.81
N PRO A 110 27.95 -6.60 34.21
CA PRO A 110 27.37 -7.91 34.40
C PRO A 110 26.35 -7.95 35.55
N ALA A 111 26.38 -6.97 36.47
CA ALA A 111 25.41 -6.89 37.57
C ALA A 111 24.02 -6.46 37.11
N THR A 112 23.91 -5.89 35.91
CA THR A 112 22.65 -5.38 35.34
C THR A 112 22.00 -6.36 34.36
N PHE A 113 22.66 -7.47 34.05
CA PHE A 113 22.09 -8.51 33.20
C PHE A 113 20.98 -9.24 33.95
N SER A 114 19.74 -9.10 33.48
CA SER A 114 18.59 -9.85 33.99
C SER A 114 17.85 -10.50 32.84
N ASN A 115 17.62 -11.81 32.94
CA ASN A 115 16.70 -12.52 32.06
C ASN A 115 15.48 -12.88 32.91
N ASP A 116 14.34 -12.23 32.66
CA ASP A 116 13.08 -12.56 33.33
C ASP A 116 12.26 -13.52 32.45
N PRO A 117 12.32 -14.83 32.72
CA PRO A 117 11.61 -15.83 31.93
C PRO A 117 10.09 -15.72 32.05
N ALA A 118 9.55 -15.05 33.07
CA ALA A 118 8.11 -14.86 33.22
C ALA A 118 7.56 -13.80 32.27
N THR A 119 8.36 -12.79 31.93
CA THR A 119 7.98 -11.72 30.99
C THR A 119 8.61 -11.89 29.61
N GLY A 120 9.58 -12.79 29.45
CA GLY A 120 10.34 -12.98 28.21
C GLY A 120 11.22 -11.77 27.86
N LEU A 121 11.66 -11.01 28.87
CA LEU A 121 12.47 -9.81 28.71
C LEU A 121 13.91 -10.06 29.19
N ALA A 122 14.90 -9.74 28.36
CA ALA A 122 16.29 -9.61 28.79
C ALA A 122 16.62 -8.13 28.98
N ARG A 123 17.43 -7.77 29.98
CA ARG A 123 17.94 -6.41 30.19
C ARG A 123 19.43 -6.45 30.40
N MET A 124 20.14 -5.44 29.89
CA MET A 124 21.57 -5.26 30.12
C MET A 124 21.93 -3.78 30.14
N THR A 125 22.99 -3.41 30.84
CA THR A 125 23.53 -2.04 30.83
C THR A 125 25.00 -2.08 30.48
N TYR A 126 25.41 -1.26 29.53
CA TYR A 126 26.81 -0.98 29.21
C TYR A 126 27.23 0.29 29.93
N LYS A 127 28.43 0.26 30.54
CA LYS A 127 29.03 1.39 31.23
C LYS A 127 30.38 1.71 30.60
N PRO A 128 30.85 2.96 30.67
CA PRO A 128 32.17 3.32 30.18
C PRO A 128 33.25 2.47 30.84
N VAL A 129 34.20 1.96 30.04
CA VAL A 129 35.30 1.12 30.56
C VAL A 129 36.09 1.92 31.60
N GLY A 130 36.20 1.37 32.82
CA GLY A 130 36.85 2.03 33.94
C GLY A 130 35.94 2.90 34.83
N GLY A 131 34.61 2.89 34.61
CA GLY A 131 33.62 3.44 35.53
C GLY A 131 33.48 4.97 35.51
N GLY A 132 33.89 5.63 34.42
CA GLY A 132 33.74 7.07 34.20
C GLY A 132 32.54 7.45 33.33
N THR A 133 32.61 8.65 32.73
CA THR A 133 31.70 9.09 31.67
C THR A 133 32.49 9.34 30.38
N ILE A 134 31.86 9.20 29.22
CA ILE A 134 32.52 9.39 27.92
C ILE A 134 32.12 10.76 27.37
N PRO A 135 33.08 11.65 27.04
CA PRO A 135 32.75 12.94 26.48
C PRO A 135 32.07 12.79 25.12
N VAL A 136 31.02 13.58 24.91
CA VAL A 136 30.29 13.71 23.64
C VAL A 136 30.21 15.18 23.27
N ALA A 137 30.22 15.47 21.97
CA ALA A 137 30.12 16.81 21.44
C ALA A 137 29.01 16.88 20.39
N TRP A 138 28.23 17.94 20.43
CA TRP A 138 27.07 18.19 19.56
C TRP A 138 27.41 19.31 18.59
N PHE A 139 27.29 19.06 17.29
CA PHE A 139 27.52 20.06 16.25
C PHE A 139 26.19 20.40 15.55
N ALA A 140 25.91 21.69 15.34
CA ALA A 140 24.72 22.12 14.58
C ALA A 140 25.17 22.58 13.19
N GLY A 141 24.98 21.73 12.17
CA GLY A 141 25.30 22.07 10.79
C GLY A 141 24.24 22.97 10.16
N GLY A 142 24.66 23.81 9.22
CA GLY A 142 23.81 24.52 8.29
C GLY A 142 24.64 24.98 7.10
N GLU A 143 24.13 24.82 5.87
CA GLU A 143 24.73 25.40 4.67
C GLU A 143 24.80 26.93 4.84
N ASP A 144 25.98 27.52 4.67
CA ASP A 144 26.05 28.95 4.45
C ASP A 144 25.43 29.32 3.09
N ALA A 145 25.26 30.62 2.85
CA ALA A 145 24.62 31.11 1.63
C ALA A 145 25.40 30.77 0.33
N ASP A 146 26.65 30.30 0.46
CA ASP A 146 27.54 29.98 -0.65
C ASP A 146 27.72 28.45 -0.85
N GLY A 147 27.01 27.62 -0.07
CA GLY A 147 27.06 26.15 -0.17
C GLY A 147 28.26 25.52 0.51
N GLY A 148 28.93 26.24 1.42
CA GLY A 148 29.93 25.70 2.34
C GLY A 148 29.30 25.25 3.66
N ASN A 149 29.77 24.12 4.21
CA ASN A 149 29.45 23.74 5.60
C ASN A 149 30.01 24.81 6.55
N ARG A 150 29.15 25.41 7.39
CA ARG A 150 29.62 26.31 8.46
C ARG A 150 30.43 25.55 9.50
N ASP A 151 31.44 26.25 10.00
CA ASP A 151 32.49 25.89 10.96
C ASP A 151 32.18 24.76 11.97
N GLU A 152 33.20 23.91 12.15
CA GLU A 152 33.29 22.66 12.91
C GLU A 152 33.36 22.82 14.45
N GLU A 153 32.83 23.90 15.03
CA GLU A 153 32.87 24.08 16.49
C GLU A 153 31.64 23.45 17.18
N PRO A 154 31.83 22.64 18.26
CA PRO A 154 30.74 21.99 18.95
C PRO A 154 29.87 23.02 19.69
N VAL A 155 28.56 22.96 19.45
CA VAL A 155 27.54 23.85 20.02
C VAL A 155 27.19 23.46 21.45
N ALA A 156 27.39 22.20 21.81
CA ALA A 156 27.33 21.71 23.19
C ALA A 156 28.31 20.56 23.39
N THR A 157 28.81 20.39 24.61
CA THR A 157 29.53 19.18 25.00
C THR A 157 28.80 18.52 26.17
N GLY A 158 29.05 17.25 26.39
CA GLY A 158 28.41 16.49 27.46
C GLY A 158 29.16 15.21 27.73
N THR A 159 28.56 14.34 28.55
CA THR A 159 29.10 13.02 28.83
C THR A 159 28.01 11.95 28.88
N VAL A 160 28.35 10.74 28.42
CA VAL A 160 27.48 9.55 28.49
C VAL A 160 27.95 8.67 29.64
N SER A 161 27.03 8.28 30.52
CA SER A 161 27.36 7.52 31.75
C SER A 161 26.90 6.07 31.72
N ALA A 162 25.88 5.74 30.91
CA ALA A 162 25.39 4.38 30.72
C ALA A 162 24.55 4.24 29.44
N ILE A 163 24.50 3.02 28.89
CA ILE A 163 23.57 2.61 27.83
C ILE A 163 22.81 1.37 28.34
N HIS A 164 21.50 1.44 28.46
CA HIS A 164 20.63 0.33 28.87
C HIS A 164 19.98 -0.30 27.64
N LEU A 165 20.01 -1.63 27.51
CA LEU A 165 19.30 -2.39 26.49
C LEU A 165 18.27 -3.33 27.12
N ILE A 166 17.14 -3.54 26.45
CA ILE A 166 16.05 -4.44 26.80
C ILE A 166 15.65 -5.25 25.57
N GLN A 167 15.76 -6.58 25.61
CA GLN A 167 15.26 -7.47 24.55
C GLN A 167 13.81 -7.84 24.81
N ASN A 168 12.95 -7.61 23.84
CA ASN A 168 11.60 -8.13 23.81
C ASN A 168 11.51 -9.28 22.79
N ARG A 169 10.90 -10.39 23.18
CA ARG A 169 10.74 -11.58 22.34
C ARG A 169 10.03 -11.33 21.00
N GLU A 170 9.14 -10.32 20.94
CA GLU A 170 8.38 -9.99 19.72
C GLU A 170 8.97 -8.82 18.91
N LEU A 171 9.84 -8.00 19.52
CA LEU A 171 10.27 -6.70 18.96
C LEU A 171 11.81 -6.51 18.95
N GLY A 172 12.57 -7.58 19.17
CA GLY A 172 14.04 -7.56 19.21
C GLY A 172 14.63 -6.71 20.35
N TRP A 173 15.84 -6.17 20.15
CA TRP A 173 16.51 -5.33 21.15
C TRP A 173 16.02 -3.89 21.08
N SER A 174 15.79 -3.33 22.27
CA SER A 174 15.49 -1.92 22.52
C SER A 174 16.50 -1.35 23.51
N GLY A 175 16.64 -0.03 23.64
CA GLY A 175 17.61 0.54 24.56
C GLY A 175 17.55 2.05 24.71
N CYS A 176 18.17 2.59 25.76
CA CYS A 176 18.27 4.00 26.10
C CYS A 176 19.67 4.34 26.60
N ALA A 177 20.13 5.59 26.46
CA ALA A 177 21.39 6.06 27.03
C ALA A 177 21.14 7.21 28.01
N GLU A 178 21.93 7.29 29.07
CA GLU A 178 21.93 8.40 30.03
C GLU A 178 23.04 9.39 29.68
N ILE A 179 22.63 10.54 29.11
CA ILE A 179 23.52 11.62 28.66
C ILE A 179 23.32 12.84 29.55
N THR A 180 24.42 13.44 30.01
CA THR A 180 24.45 14.73 30.71
C THR A 180 25.14 15.76 29.82
N LEU A 181 24.47 16.85 29.48
CA LEU A 181 25.06 17.94 28.70
C LEU A 181 25.56 19.06 29.61
N ASP A 182 26.76 19.57 29.35
CA ASP A 182 27.31 20.78 29.98
C ASP A 182 26.99 21.98 29.08
N LEU A 183 26.06 22.83 29.54
CA LEU A 183 25.55 23.98 28.80
C LEU A 183 26.22 25.31 29.21
N GLU A 184 27.29 25.28 30.01
CA GLU A 184 27.92 26.47 30.60
C GLU A 184 28.45 27.49 29.57
N GLU A 185 28.66 27.13 28.31
CA GLU A 185 29.19 28.03 27.26
C GLU A 185 28.16 28.60 26.27
N ILE A 186 26.90 28.18 26.31
CA ILE A 186 25.89 28.72 25.40
C ILE A 186 25.36 30.05 25.97
N GLY A 187 26.04 31.14 25.65
CA GLY A 187 25.59 32.49 25.99
C GLY A 187 24.11 32.69 25.62
N THR A 188 23.37 33.40 26.48
CA THR A 188 21.89 33.61 26.46
C THR A 188 21.34 34.36 25.24
N THR A 189 22.06 34.37 24.12
CA THR A 189 21.70 34.99 22.84
C THR A 189 21.64 33.97 21.69
N CYS A 190 21.77 32.67 21.97
CA CYS A 190 21.64 31.62 20.96
C CYS A 190 20.14 31.35 20.62
N PRO A 191 19.70 31.53 19.37
CA PRO A 191 18.29 31.35 18.96
C PRO A 191 17.73 29.95 19.22
N LEU A 192 18.61 28.93 19.27
CA LEU A 192 18.22 27.55 19.58
C LEU A 192 17.65 27.40 21.00
N TYR A 193 18.13 28.20 21.94
CA TYR A 193 17.68 28.14 23.34
C TYR A 193 16.23 28.61 23.47
N ASP A 194 15.84 29.63 22.71
CA ASP A 194 14.48 30.16 22.68
C ASP A 194 13.51 29.23 21.92
N GLU A 195 13.96 28.53 20.87
CA GLU A 195 13.14 27.54 20.15
C GLU A 195 12.90 26.26 20.96
N VAL A 196 13.91 25.76 21.67
CA VAL A 196 13.77 24.59 22.55
C VAL A 196 12.90 24.94 23.78
N ALA A 197 13.09 26.11 24.39
CA ALA A 197 12.26 26.57 25.51
C ALA A 197 10.79 26.83 25.10
N ALA A 198 10.52 27.20 23.85
CA ALA A 198 9.17 27.42 23.33
C ALA A 198 8.42 26.12 23.00
N LEU A 199 9.13 25.04 22.66
CA LEU A 199 8.56 23.71 22.41
C LEU A 199 8.15 22.98 23.71
N GLU A 200 8.83 23.26 24.83
CA GLU A 200 8.66 22.49 26.08
C GLU A 200 7.77 23.14 27.16
N GLY A 201 7.29 24.38 26.98
CA GLY A 201 6.34 24.97 27.94
C GLY A 201 6.91 25.24 29.35
N GLY A 202 8.23 25.34 29.50
CA GLY A 202 8.94 25.59 30.75
C GLY A 202 9.73 24.37 31.26
N PRO A 203 10.76 24.57 32.11
CA PRO A 203 11.70 23.51 32.48
C PRO A 203 11.06 22.50 33.45
N GLY A 204 10.74 21.30 32.96
CA GLY A 204 10.19 20.16 33.69
C GLY A 204 10.18 18.90 32.80
N PRO A 205 10.29 17.68 33.37
CA PRO A 205 11.13 16.63 32.79
C PRO A 205 10.47 15.77 31.69
N SER A 206 11.28 15.51 30.66
CA SER A 206 11.29 14.37 29.72
C SER A 206 9.97 13.97 29.04
N TYR A 207 9.93 14.11 27.71
CA TYR A 207 8.93 13.47 26.85
C TYR A 207 9.59 12.56 25.80
N ASP A 208 9.01 11.38 25.62
CA ASP A 208 9.42 10.36 24.65
C ASP A 208 8.95 10.75 23.23
N THR A 209 9.84 10.67 22.24
CA THR A 209 9.51 10.73 20.81
C THR A 209 10.36 9.74 20.02
N ASP A 210 9.74 9.07 19.04
CA ASP A 210 10.30 7.91 18.32
C ASP A 210 11.17 8.32 17.11
N VAL A 211 12.39 7.77 17.00
CA VAL A 211 13.26 7.84 15.80
C VAL A 211 14.11 6.56 15.68
N VAL A 212 14.40 6.13 14.43
CA VAL A 212 15.00 4.83 14.03
C VAL A 212 16.48 4.97 13.66
N ILE A 213 17.34 3.99 14.03
CA ILE A 213 18.69 3.77 13.46
C ILE A 213 18.95 2.25 13.28
N GLY A 214 19.67 1.87 12.21
CA GLY A 214 19.96 0.49 11.78
C GLY A 214 21.25 -0.15 12.31
N ASP A 215 21.31 -1.47 12.11
CA ASP A 215 22.37 -2.48 12.29
C ASP A 215 23.26 -2.42 13.55
N PHE A 216 23.05 -3.42 14.41
CA PHE A 216 24.06 -3.93 15.35
C PHE A 216 24.50 -5.31 14.88
N ASP A 217 25.80 -5.51 14.67
CA ASP A 217 26.37 -6.86 14.62
C ASP A 217 26.11 -7.54 15.96
N ILE A 218 25.46 -8.69 15.89
CA ILE A 218 25.06 -9.50 17.03
C ILE A 218 26.31 -9.95 17.79
N ASP A 219 26.45 -9.53 19.06
CA ASP A 219 27.48 -10.05 19.97
C ASP A 219 27.22 -11.56 20.22
N PRO A 220 28.08 -12.45 19.69
CA PRO A 220 27.87 -13.90 19.79
C PRO A 220 27.90 -14.39 21.24
N VAL A 221 28.56 -13.66 22.14
CA VAL A 221 28.68 -14.01 23.57
C VAL A 221 27.38 -13.74 24.31
N ALA A 222 26.64 -12.70 23.93
CA ALA A 222 25.32 -12.40 24.48
C ALA A 222 24.26 -13.42 24.01
N GLN A 223 24.32 -13.81 22.73
CA GLN A 223 23.44 -14.83 22.16
C GLN A 223 23.66 -16.21 22.81
N ALA A 224 24.90 -16.65 22.94
CA ALA A 224 25.23 -17.94 23.56
C ALA A 224 24.76 -18.04 25.03
N LYS A 225 24.78 -16.92 25.78
CA LYS A 225 24.28 -16.88 27.17
C LYS A 225 22.76 -16.90 27.26
N TRP A 226 22.05 -16.33 26.29
CA TRP A 226 20.59 -16.40 26.20
C TRP A 226 20.13 -17.83 25.87
N GLU A 227 20.79 -18.48 24.92
CA GLU A 227 20.52 -19.87 24.53
C GLU A 227 20.80 -20.87 25.67
N ALA A 228 21.86 -20.63 26.47
CA ALA A 228 22.18 -21.44 27.65
C ALA A 228 21.17 -21.31 28.81
N GLY A 229 20.32 -20.28 28.82
CA GLY A 229 19.33 -20.01 29.87
C GLY A 229 17.92 -20.55 29.59
N ALA A 230 17.65 -21.10 28.41
CA ALA A 230 16.35 -21.67 28.06
C ALA A 230 16.21 -23.09 28.63
N PRO A 231 15.17 -23.39 29.44
CA PRO A 231 15.03 -24.70 30.06
C PRO A 231 14.49 -25.72 29.04
N SER A 232 15.37 -26.41 28.32
CA SER A 232 15.10 -27.77 27.84
C SER A 232 15.78 -28.75 28.80
N GLY A 233 15.00 -29.29 29.72
CA GLY A 233 15.50 -30.25 30.69
C GLY A 233 16.00 -31.52 30.00
N GLN A 234 17.31 -31.79 30.07
CA GLN A 234 17.88 -32.86 30.88
C GLN A 234 19.41 -32.79 30.85
N VAL A 235 19.97 -32.68 32.07
CA VAL A 235 21.38 -32.67 32.40
C VAL A 235 21.91 -34.10 32.50
N ALA A 236 23.04 -34.36 31.84
CA ALA A 236 24.17 -35.18 32.31
C ALA A 236 25.30 -34.99 31.27
N ASP A 237 26.54 -34.66 31.57
CA ASP A 237 27.25 -34.51 32.82
C ASP A 237 28.51 -33.68 32.53
N ALA A 238 28.97 -32.93 33.52
CA ALA A 238 30.07 -31.98 33.37
C ALA A 238 31.43 -32.60 33.74
N THR A 239 32.47 -32.13 33.04
CA THR A 239 33.87 -31.93 33.52
C THR A 239 34.76 -33.17 33.72
N VAL A 240 35.98 -33.17 33.15
CA VAL A 240 37.28 -33.39 33.84
C VAL A 240 38.47 -33.14 32.91
N LEU A 241 39.48 -32.48 33.50
CA LEU A 241 40.80 -32.08 33.00
C LEU A 241 41.73 -33.20 32.46
N LEU A 242 42.63 -32.77 31.56
CA LEU A 242 44.05 -33.15 31.40
C LEU A 242 44.47 -34.61 31.66
N SER A 243 44.96 -35.29 30.62
CA SER A 243 46.22 -36.04 30.72
C SER A 243 46.87 -36.25 29.35
N ARG A 244 48.17 -35.93 29.28
CA ARG A 244 49.08 -36.43 28.24
C ARG A 244 49.23 -37.95 28.42
N GLY A 245 49.14 -38.69 27.32
CA GLY A 245 49.47 -40.11 27.26
C GLY A 245 49.83 -40.52 25.85
N LEU A 246 51.10 -40.85 25.65
CA LEU A 246 51.74 -41.27 24.41
C LEU A 246 51.13 -42.56 23.83
N GLY A 247 51.08 -42.64 22.50
CA GLY A 247 51.40 -43.88 21.77
C GLY A 247 50.26 -44.50 20.95
N TYR A 248 50.21 -44.17 19.65
CA TYR A 248 50.37 -45.19 18.60
C TYR A 248 50.74 -44.51 17.28
N ALA A 249 51.95 -44.79 16.79
CA ALA A 249 52.38 -44.46 15.45
C ALA A 249 51.84 -45.55 14.51
N GLY A 250 50.82 -45.22 13.73
CA GLY A 250 50.52 -45.85 12.46
C GLY A 250 50.73 -44.79 11.39
N GLU A 251 51.67 -45.02 10.49
CA GLU A 251 51.99 -44.13 9.38
C GLU A 251 50.72 -43.82 8.55
N PRO A 252 50.36 -42.54 8.30
CA PRO A 252 49.44 -42.22 7.24
C PRO A 252 50.20 -42.36 5.92
N SER A 253 49.93 -43.44 5.19
CA SER A 253 50.28 -43.53 3.79
C SER A 253 49.49 -42.48 3.01
N GLY A 254 50.18 -41.51 2.41
CA GLY A 254 49.63 -40.64 1.38
C GLY A 254 49.75 -39.14 1.65
N CYS A 255 50.96 -38.64 1.93
CA CYS A 255 51.22 -37.20 2.09
C CYS A 255 51.89 -36.52 0.88
N ASP A 256 51.95 -37.16 -0.29
CA ASP A 256 52.41 -36.51 -1.52
C ASP A 256 51.21 -36.23 -2.45
N GLN A 257 50.38 -35.26 -2.07
CA GLN A 257 49.50 -34.56 -3.00
C GLN A 257 50.36 -33.46 -3.66
N ASP A 258 50.98 -33.77 -4.79
CA ASP A 258 51.82 -32.83 -5.53
C ASP A 258 51.03 -31.55 -5.90
N GLN A 259 51.75 -30.42 -5.90
CA GLN A 259 51.28 -29.06 -6.16
C GLN A 259 50.34 -28.99 -7.38
N ALA A 260 49.09 -28.54 -7.16
CA ALA A 260 48.06 -28.45 -8.18
C ALA A 260 48.47 -27.51 -9.33
N ALA A 261 48.14 -27.89 -10.57
CA ALA A 261 48.25 -27.00 -11.72
C ALA A 261 47.04 -26.06 -11.75
N VAL A 262 47.26 -24.78 -11.40
CA VAL A 262 46.23 -23.74 -11.48
C VAL A 262 45.95 -23.43 -12.95
N PRO A 263 44.70 -23.57 -13.45
CA PRO A 263 44.38 -23.22 -14.82
C PRO A 263 44.50 -21.70 -15.04
N GLU A 264 45.04 -21.30 -16.19
CA GLU A 264 45.04 -19.89 -16.60
C GLU A 264 43.58 -19.45 -16.88
N ASN A 265 42.96 -18.83 -15.88
CA ASN A 265 41.83 -17.88 -15.94
C ASN A 265 40.83 -18.09 -17.09
N ILE A 266 39.79 -18.92 -16.87
CA ILE A 266 38.62 -18.99 -17.77
C ILE A 266 37.34 -19.09 -16.94
N THR A 267 36.57 -18.00 -16.90
CA THR A 267 35.22 -17.94 -16.37
C THR A 267 34.28 -18.87 -17.16
N GLY A 268 33.63 -19.84 -16.50
CA GLY A 268 32.42 -20.53 -16.99
C GLY A 268 32.54 -22.03 -17.36
N ALA A 269 33.73 -22.53 -17.67
CA ALA A 269 33.99 -23.97 -17.80
C ALA A 269 35.48 -24.25 -17.75
N TRP A 270 35.92 -25.07 -16.81
CA TRP A 270 37.32 -25.43 -16.70
C TRP A 270 37.63 -26.52 -17.72
N ARG A 271 38.48 -26.19 -18.71
CA ARG A 271 38.87 -27.10 -19.80
C ARG A 271 40.26 -27.66 -19.52
N PHE A 272 40.35 -28.98 -19.42
CA PHE A 272 41.62 -29.67 -19.32
C PHE A 272 41.87 -30.49 -20.59
N ALA A 273 42.99 -30.22 -21.24
CA ALA A 273 43.58 -31.17 -22.17
C ALA A 273 44.54 -32.04 -21.36
N LEU A 274 44.13 -33.26 -21.04
CA LEU A 274 45.01 -34.22 -20.37
C LEU A 274 46.13 -34.61 -21.35
N LYS A 275 47.29 -33.97 -21.26
CA LYS A 275 48.51 -34.48 -21.87
C LYS A 275 49.01 -35.62 -21.00
N LEU A 276 49.22 -36.79 -21.63
CA LEU A 276 49.86 -37.99 -21.07
C LEU A 276 50.74 -37.69 -19.85
N LEU A 277 50.19 -37.89 -18.66
CA LEU A 277 50.97 -38.29 -17.49
C LEU A 277 50.73 -39.80 -17.33
N PRO A 278 51.79 -40.62 -17.42
CA PRO A 278 51.66 -42.05 -17.16
C PRO A 278 51.42 -42.21 -15.66
N GLU A 279 50.21 -42.67 -15.34
CA GLU A 279 49.77 -43.12 -14.02
C GLU A 279 49.57 -41.99 -12.98
N LEU A 280 48.30 -41.70 -12.69
CA LEU A 280 47.76 -40.81 -11.64
C LEU A 280 47.55 -39.36 -12.08
N GLY A 281 46.30 -38.89 -11.98
CA GLY A 281 45.86 -37.56 -12.38
C GLY A 281 46.28 -36.46 -11.39
N THR A 282 45.99 -35.21 -11.74
CA THR A 282 46.34 -34.00 -10.97
C THR A 282 45.18 -33.50 -10.10
N TRP A 283 45.51 -32.93 -8.94
CA TRP A 283 44.61 -32.29 -7.96
C TRP A 283 44.08 -30.94 -8.51
N PHE A 284 42.84 -30.55 -8.18
CA PHE A 284 42.16 -29.36 -8.72
C PHE A 284 41.48 -28.55 -7.61
N ASP A 285 41.42 -27.23 -7.81
CA ASP A 285 40.85 -26.25 -6.89
C ASP A 285 39.66 -25.51 -7.54
N PRO A 286 38.42 -26.02 -7.37
CA PRO A 286 37.23 -25.34 -7.83
C PRO A 286 36.68 -24.30 -6.82
N PRO A 287 35.85 -23.34 -7.28
CA PRO A 287 35.12 -22.43 -6.40
C PRO A 287 34.11 -23.17 -5.50
N LEU A 288 33.78 -22.57 -4.35
CA LEU A 288 32.76 -22.97 -3.35
C LEU A 288 31.43 -23.38 -3.99
N VAL A 289 31.20 -24.69 -4.21
CA VAL A 289 29.89 -25.23 -4.60
C VAL A 289 29.60 -26.58 -3.93
N SER A 290 28.33 -26.90 -3.78
CA SER A 290 27.82 -28.16 -3.21
C SER A 290 27.77 -29.32 -4.22
N GLU A 291 27.95 -29.03 -5.51
CA GLU A 291 27.89 -30.01 -6.61
C GLU A 291 28.88 -29.69 -7.74
N TYR A 292 29.59 -30.72 -8.23
CA TYR A 292 30.40 -30.67 -9.45
C TYR A 292 29.89 -31.62 -10.52
N ARG A 293 29.85 -31.12 -11.75
CA ARG A 293 29.55 -31.89 -12.96
C ARG A 293 30.81 -32.11 -13.79
N TYR A 294 31.03 -33.37 -14.16
CA TYR A 294 32.13 -33.79 -15.03
C TYR A 294 31.58 -34.30 -16.35
N TYR A 295 32.02 -33.72 -17.46
CA TYR A 295 31.58 -34.07 -18.81
C TYR A 295 32.76 -34.18 -19.78
N SER A 296 32.70 -35.15 -20.69
CA SER A 296 33.63 -35.24 -21.82
C SER A 296 32.89 -35.62 -23.12
N PRO A 297 33.01 -34.82 -24.19
CA PRO A 297 32.42 -35.13 -25.49
C PRO A 297 33.22 -36.19 -26.27
N ASP A 298 34.50 -36.38 -25.95
CA ASP A 298 35.49 -37.15 -26.70
C ASP A 298 36.03 -38.37 -25.93
N ALA A 299 35.69 -38.54 -24.64
CA ALA A 299 35.91 -39.76 -23.87
C ALA A 299 34.68 -40.21 -23.07
N LYS A 300 34.80 -41.41 -22.52
CA LYS A 300 33.95 -41.91 -21.45
C LYS A 300 34.79 -42.04 -20.17
N PHE A 301 34.23 -41.66 -19.04
CA PHE A 301 34.74 -41.93 -17.70
C PHE A 301 34.53 -43.41 -17.35
N THR A 302 35.58 -44.08 -16.91
CA THR A 302 35.57 -45.48 -16.44
C THR A 302 35.62 -45.58 -14.91
N GLY A 303 36.06 -44.52 -14.22
CA GLY A 303 35.99 -44.42 -12.77
C GLY A 303 36.39 -43.05 -12.25
N VAL A 304 36.19 -42.84 -10.95
CA VAL A 304 36.46 -41.60 -10.23
C VAL A 304 36.90 -41.89 -8.79
N GLU A 305 37.95 -41.24 -8.30
CA GLU A 305 38.35 -41.17 -6.89
C GLU A 305 38.01 -39.79 -6.35
N LEU A 306 37.38 -39.75 -5.19
CA LEU A 306 37.03 -38.53 -4.47
C LEU A 306 38.02 -38.33 -3.30
N PRO A 307 38.24 -37.10 -2.82
CA PRO A 307 39.17 -36.81 -1.74
C PRO A 307 38.83 -37.53 -0.44
N THR A 308 39.76 -37.52 0.50
CA THR A 308 39.57 -37.85 1.93
C THR A 308 39.61 -36.59 2.79
N GLY A 309 38.82 -36.55 3.87
CA GLY A 309 38.86 -35.52 4.89
C GLY A 309 38.07 -34.25 4.56
N ILE A 310 37.20 -34.28 3.55
CA ILE A 310 36.40 -33.11 3.15
C ILE A 310 34.98 -33.17 3.69
N ASP A 311 34.31 -34.32 3.59
CA ASP A 311 32.97 -34.44 4.16
C ASP A 311 33.06 -34.63 5.68
N ALA A 312 32.74 -33.55 6.41
CA ALA A 312 32.83 -33.52 7.86
C ALA A 312 31.69 -34.27 8.57
N ILE A 313 30.63 -34.66 7.84
CA ILE A 313 29.44 -35.26 8.43
C ILE A 313 29.51 -36.78 8.41
N ASP A 314 29.70 -37.40 7.25
CA ASP A 314 29.66 -38.86 7.15
C ASP A 314 30.79 -39.51 6.33
N GLY A 315 31.68 -38.68 5.76
CA GLY A 315 32.82 -39.11 4.95
C GLY A 315 32.40 -39.78 3.65
N LYS A 316 31.24 -39.40 3.08
CA LYS A 316 30.73 -39.97 1.83
C LYS A 316 30.32 -38.88 0.86
N PHE A 317 30.31 -39.30 -0.41
CA PHE A 317 29.83 -38.49 -1.52
C PHE A 317 28.81 -39.27 -2.30
N ILE A 318 27.93 -38.54 -2.96
CA ILE A 318 26.94 -39.14 -3.85
C ILE A 318 27.35 -38.88 -5.30
N ILE A 319 27.56 -39.96 -6.06
CA ILE A 319 27.88 -39.93 -7.48
C ILE A 319 26.64 -40.26 -8.31
N LEU A 320 26.19 -39.30 -9.13
CA LEU A 320 25.09 -39.49 -10.07
C LEU A 320 25.63 -39.71 -11.48
N TYR A 321 25.29 -40.84 -12.12
CA TYR A 321 25.77 -41.17 -13.47
C TYR A 321 24.74 -42.00 -14.24
N SER A 322 24.48 -41.68 -15.51
CA SER A 322 23.56 -42.44 -16.38
C SER A 322 22.19 -42.79 -15.74
N GLY A 323 21.62 -41.89 -14.92
CA GLY A 323 20.36 -42.11 -14.20
C GLY A 323 20.44 -43.04 -12.98
N LYS A 324 21.65 -43.39 -12.54
CA LYS A 324 21.94 -44.18 -11.33
C LYS A 324 22.64 -43.30 -10.30
N GLN A 325 22.57 -43.75 -9.05
CA GLN A 325 23.22 -43.14 -7.90
C GLN A 325 24.15 -44.16 -7.24
N ALA A 326 25.32 -43.73 -6.81
CA ALA A 326 26.22 -44.47 -5.93
C ALA A 326 26.64 -43.60 -4.76
N ILE A 327 26.65 -44.18 -3.56
CA ILE A 327 27.22 -43.55 -2.37
C ILE A 327 28.63 -44.12 -2.23
N VAL A 328 29.62 -43.25 -2.18
CA VAL A 328 31.04 -43.62 -2.23
C VAL A 328 31.73 -42.98 -1.04
N ASN A 329 32.42 -43.78 -0.24
CA ASN A 329 33.23 -43.23 0.84
C ASN A 329 34.38 -42.41 0.25
N GLU A 330 34.78 -41.39 0.98
CA GLU A 330 35.95 -40.58 0.69
C GLU A 330 37.21 -41.44 0.45
N GLY A 331 38.08 -41.04 -0.49
CA GLY A 331 39.28 -41.79 -0.88
C GLY A 331 39.05 -43.10 -1.64
N VAL A 332 37.80 -43.51 -1.89
CA VAL A 332 37.52 -44.75 -2.63
C VAL A 332 37.46 -44.49 -4.13
N PHE A 333 38.24 -45.28 -4.88
CA PHE A 333 38.17 -45.29 -6.35
C PHE A 333 36.91 -46.03 -6.83
N TYR A 334 35.91 -45.27 -7.25
CA TYR A 334 34.65 -45.78 -7.78
C TYR A 334 34.76 -46.10 -9.27
N VAL A 335 34.59 -47.38 -9.63
CA VAL A 335 34.54 -47.82 -11.05
C VAL A 335 33.11 -47.79 -11.55
N PHE A 336 32.85 -47.07 -12.64
CA PHE A 336 31.52 -47.06 -13.25
C PHE A 336 31.21 -48.44 -13.84
N PRO A 337 29.99 -48.99 -13.64
CA PRO A 337 29.60 -50.29 -14.20
C PRO A 337 29.68 -50.38 -15.73
N ALA A 338 29.62 -49.23 -16.40
CA ALA A 338 29.91 -49.06 -17.82
C ALA A 338 30.50 -47.66 -18.02
N PRO A 339 31.36 -47.44 -19.05
CA PRO A 339 31.91 -46.12 -19.30
C PRO A 339 30.82 -45.06 -19.56
N VAL A 340 30.87 -43.94 -18.85
CA VAL A 340 29.86 -42.86 -18.91
C VAL A 340 30.43 -41.61 -19.58
N SER A 341 29.63 -40.85 -20.33
CA SER A 341 30.10 -39.55 -20.86
C SER A 341 30.06 -38.41 -19.84
N GLU A 342 29.41 -38.66 -18.71
CA GLU A 342 29.06 -37.64 -17.74
C GLU A 342 28.76 -38.28 -16.39
N PHE A 343 29.17 -37.61 -15.31
CA PHE A 343 28.71 -37.89 -13.96
C PHE A 343 28.72 -36.61 -13.11
N ARG A 344 28.06 -36.64 -11.96
CA ARG A 344 28.00 -35.54 -10.98
C ARG A 344 28.40 -36.05 -9.61
N VAL A 345 29.02 -35.20 -8.83
CA VAL A 345 29.35 -35.42 -7.42
C VAL A 345 28.56 -34.39 -6.64
N ILE A 346 27.69 -34.86 -5.75
CA ILE A 346 26.84 -34.02 -4.88
C ILE A 346 27.12 -34.37 -3.42
N ASP A 347 26.56 -33.58 -2.51
CA ASP A 347 26.67 -33.76 -1.06
C ASP A 347 28.08 -33.44 -0.54
N ILE A 348 28.62 -32.29 -0.96
CA ILE A 348 29.94 -31.81 -0.54
C ILE A 348 29.73 -30.84 0.64
N GLU A 349 30.00 -31.28 1.88
CA GLU A 349 29.77 -30.50 3.10
C GLU A 349 30.96 -30.52 4.10
N PRO A 350 31.50 -29.37 4.54
CA PRO A 350 31.12 -28.01 4.16
C PRO A 350 31.47 -27.72 2.70
N SER A 351 30.83 -26.70 2.12
CA SER A 351 31.26 -26.16 0.83
C SER A 351 32.74 -25.78 0.92
N VAL A 352 33.55 -26.25 -0.04
CA VAL A 352 35.02 -26.16 0.04
C VAL A 352 35.50 -24.74 -0.32
N ASP A 353 36.26 -24.11 0.58
CA ASP A 353 36.79 -22.75 0.45
C ASP A 353 37.91 -22.63 -0.60
N ALA A 354 37.84 -21.59 -1.44
CA ALA A 354 38.78 -21.30 -2.52
C ALA A 354 40.14 -20.72 -2.05
N ALA A 355 40.32 -20.49 -0.74
CA ALA A 355 41.57 -19.99 -0.17
C ALA A 355 42.49 -21.09 0.41
N ASP A 356 42.03 -22.34 0.45
CA ASP A 356 42.76 -23.45 1.10
C ASP A 356 43.38 -24.42 0.08
N ASN A 357 44.65 -24.75 0.29
CA ASN A 357 45.47 -25.70 -0.46
C ASN A 357 45.06 -27.18 -0.28
N LEU A 358 43.83 -27.45 0.19
CA LEU A 358 43.16 -28.76 0.34
C LEU A 358 41.94 -28.91 -0.59
N ALA A 359 41.87 -28.13 -1.66
CA ALA A 359 40.72 -28.04 -2.55
C ALA A 359 40.27 -29.36 -3.22
N PHE A 360 38.95 -29.49 -3.52
CA PHE A 360 38.21 -30.71 -3.93
C PHE A 360 38.82 -31.47 -5.12
N PRO A 361 39.77 -32.37 -4.87
CA PRO A 361 40.59 -32.99 -5.88
C PRO A 361 40.01 -34.35 -6.30
N VAL A 362 39.76 -34.48 -7.60
CA VAL A 362 39.09 -35.66 -8.14
C VAL A 362 40.00 -36.37 -9.14
N ARG A 363 40.24 -37.67 -8.93
CA ARG A 363 41.03 -38.49 -9.86
C ARG A 363 40.11 -39.17 -10.85
N LEU A 364 40.25 -38.85 -12.14
CA LEU A 364 39.39 -39.38 -13.20
C LEU A 364 40.08 -40.49 -14.00
N ALA A 365 39.38 -41.58 -14.30
CA ALA A 365 39.81 -42.59 -15.27
C ALA A 365 38.94 -42.53 -16.53
N LEU A 366 39.56 -42.62 -17.72
CA LEU A 366 38.94 -42.33 -19.01
C LEU A 366 39.25 -43.43 -20.06
N THR A 367 38.42 -43.55 -21.11
CA THR A 367 38.58 -44.55 -22.17
C THR A 367 39.57 -44.17 -23.28
N THR A 368 40.00 -42.91 -23.36
CA THR A 368 40.94 -42.43 -24.39
C THR A 368 42.08 -41.65 -23.73
N GLU A 369 43.23 -41.60 -24.39
CA GLU A 369 44.48 -41.05 -23.83
C GLU A 369 44.60 -39.52 -23.95
N SER A 370 43.62 -38.82 -24.56
CA SER A 370 43.65 -37.35 -24.70
C SER A 370 42.27 -36.69 -24.80
N PRO A 371 41.39 -36.87 -23.80
CA PRO A 371 40.09 -36.22 -23.84
C PRO A 371 40.12 -34.79 -23.35
N THR A 372 39.15 -34.04 -23.84
CA THR A 372 38.74 -32.76 -23.27
C THR A 372 37.74 -33.06 -22.16
N VAL A 373 38.14 -32.81 -20.91
CA VAL A 373 37.23 -32.87 -19.76
C VAL A 373 36.80 -31.45 -19.40
N TYR A 374 35.50 -31.28 -19.25
CA TYR A 374 34.87 -30.07 -18.74
C TYR A 374 34.43 -30.34 -17.30
N ILE A 375 34.91 -29.51 -16.38
CA ILE A 375 34.44 -29.46 -15.00
C ILE A 375 33.64 -28.17 -14.87
N GLN A 376 32.40 -28.30 -14.39
CA GLN A 376 31.54 -27.16 -14.13
C GLN A 376 30.94 -27.27 -12.73
N PRO A 377 30.96 -26.20 -11.94
CA PRO A 377 30.05 -26.09 -10.80
C PRO A 377 28.61 -26.24 -11.31
N ASP A 378 27.76 -26.98 -10.60
CA ASP A 378 26.32 -26.90 -10.89
C ASP A 378 25.82 -25.53 -10.41
N ARG A 379 25.67 -24.62 -11.37
CA ARG A 379 25.17 -23.26 -11.13
C ARG A 379 23.68 -23.22 -10.94
N ARG A 380 23.02 -24.35 -10.63
CA ARG A 380 21.57 -24.39 -10.49
C ARG A 380 21.06 -23.39 -9.46
N GLU A 381 21.73 -23.28 -8.32
CA GLU A 381 21.35 -22.31 -7.26
C GLU A 381 21.57 -20.86 -7.72
N GLU A 382 22.67 -20.58 -8.44
CA GLU A 382 22.92 -19.26 -9.06
C GLU A 382 21.88 -18.94 -10.15
N GLU A 383 21.56 -19.90 -11.03
CA GLU A 383 20.55 -19.78 -12.10
C GLU A 383 19.14 -19.60 -11.51
N GLU A 384 18.81 -20.26 -10.39
CA GLU A 384 17.54 -20.07 -9.66
C GLU A 384 17.50 -18.67 -8.99
N ALA A 385 18.59 -18.24 -8.36
CA ALA A 385 18.68 -16.91 -7.75
C ALA A 385 18.61 -15.78 -8.80
N ASP A 386 19.27 -15.93 -9.94
CA ASP A 386 19.21 -14.98 -11.07
C ASP A 386 17.81 -14.96 -11.71
N LEU A 387 17.14 -16.12 -11.76
CA LEU A 387 15.77 -16.21 -12.25
C LEU A 387 14.77 -15.53 -11.30
N ASP A 388 14.94 -15.71 -10.00
CA ASP A 388 14.14 -15.04 -8.96
C ASP A 388 14.41 -13.52 -8.91
N ALA A 389 15.60 -13.09 -9.34
CA ALA A 389 15.93 -11.68 -9.50
C ALA A 389 15.27 -11.02 -10.73
N LEU A 390 14.73 -11.80 -11.68
CA LEU A 390 13.99 -11.23 -12.79
C LEU A 390 12.65 -10.66 -12.33
N PRO A 391 12.16 -9.57 -12.95
CA PRO A 391 10.79 -9.12 -12.72
C PRO A 391 9.80 -10.24 -13.00
N SER A 392 9.02 -10.61 -11.99
CA SER A 392 8.02 -11.69 -12.04
C SER A 392 6.60 -11.14 -12.26
N GLU A 393 6.35 -9.88 -11.90
CA GLU A 393 5.05 -9.23 -12.02
C GLU A 393 4.99 -8.30 -13.23
N PHE A 394 4.03 -8.55 -14.12
CA PHE A 394 3.80 -7.74 -15.31
C PHE A 394 2.35 -7.31 -15.45
N GLU A 395 2.10 -6.23 -16.16
CA GLU A 395 0.75 -5.80 -16.51
C GLU A 395 0.39 -6.09 -17.97
N MET A 396 -0.90 -6.35 -18.23
CA MET A 396 -1.38 -6.39 -19.62
C MET A 396 -1.10 -5.07 -20.36
N GLY A 397 -0.45 -5.16 -21.52
CA GLY A 397 -0.01 -4.04 -22.34
C GLY A 397 1.46 -3.67 -22.13
N GLN A 398 2.12 -4.19 -21.09
CA GLN A 398 3.54 -3.95 -20.84
C GLN A 398 4.40 -4.63 -21.89
N VAL A 399 5.41 -3.91 -22.37
CA VAL A 399 6.48 -4.48 -23.20
C VAL A 399 7.50 -5.11 -22.27
N VAL A 400 7.78 -6.38 -22.51
CA VAL A 400 8.71 -7.20 -21.74
C VAL A 400 9.92 -7.51 -22.59
N ASN A 401 11.10 -7.47 -21.98
CA ASN A 401 12.35 -7.94 -22.55
C ASN A 401 13.21 -8.51 -21.41
N LEU A 402 13.06 -9.81 -21.14
CA LEU A 402 13.82 -10.52 -20.13
C LEU A 402 14.99 -11.21 -20.79
N ASP A 403 16.19 -10.89 -20.32
CA ASP A 403 17.42 -11.54 -20.75
C ASP A 403 17.62 -12.84 -19.95
N LEU A 404 17.73 -13.96 -20.65
CA LEU A 404 18.01 -15.29 -20.11
C LEU A 404 19.45 -15.72 -20.40
N GLY A 405 20.33 -14.78 -20.77
CA GLY A 405 21.74 -15.03 -21.09
C GLY A 405 22.59 -15.46 -19.89
N PHE A 406 22.06 -15.38 -18.67
CA PHE A 406 22.69 -15.92 -17.46
C PHE A 406 22.65 -17.46 -17.39
N PHE A 407 21.79 -18.12 -18.18
CA PHE A 407 21.85 -19.58 -18.30
C PHE A 407 23.14 -19.99 -19.03
N ASP A 408 24.05 -20.66 -18.31
CA ASP A 408 25.28 -21.19 -18.87
C ASP A 408 24.98 -22.47 -19.68
N LEU A 409 24.68 -22.26 -20.96
CA LEU A 409 24.37 -23.35 -21.89
C LEU A 409 25.65 -24.03 -22.39
N LEU A 410 25.80 -25.32 -22.11
CA LEU A 410 26.87 -26.13 -22.68
C LEU A 410 26.73 -26.29 -24.20
N PRO A 411 27.82 -26.64 -24.92
CA PRO A 411 27.74 -27.00 -26.33
C PRO A 411 26.70 -28.10 -26.59
N GLY A 412 25.69 -27.77 -27.40
CA GLY A 412 24.57 -28.67 -27.72
C GLY A 412 23.38 -28.59 -26.75
N GLU A 413 23.45 -27.75 -25.72
CA GLU A 413 22.30 -27.36 -24.90
C GLU A 413 21.55 -26.17 -25.54
N SER A 414 20.24 -26.09 -25.29
CA SER A 414 19.39 -24.99 -25.72
C SER A 414 18.28 -24.73 -24.71
N LEU A 415 17.76 -23.51 -24.66
CA LEU A 415 16.61 -23.21 -23.82
C LEU A 415 15.30 -23.50 -24.56
N ARG A 416 14.31 -23.97 -23.80
CA ARG A 416 12.93 -24.09 -24.21
C ARG A 416 12.05 -23.48 -23.13
N VAL A 417 11.26 -22.47 -23.51
CA VAL A 417 10.29 -21.84 -22.61
C VAL A 417 8.87 -22.24 -23.02
N THR A 418 8.04 -22.60 -22.04
CA THR A 418 6.62 -22.95 -22.24
C THR A 418 5.75 -22.25 -21.20
N GLY A 419 4.44 -22.14 -21.46
CA GLY A 419 3.49 -21.50 -20.54
C GLY A 419 3.46 -19.96 -20.58
N LEU A 420 4.20 -19.34 -21.50
CA LEU A 420 4.24 -17.88 -21.64
C LEU A 420 2.83 -17.27 -21.83
N PRO A 421 2.54 -16.14 -21.15
CA PRO A 421 1.35 -15.36 -21.43
C PRO A 421 1.23 -14.98 -22.90
N ARG A 422 -0.01 -14.84 -23.37
CA ARG A 422 -0.28 -14.44 -24.76
C ARG A 422 0.47 -13.14 -25.09
N GLY A 423 1.21 -13.13 -26.20
CA GLY A 423 1.91 -11.96 -26.72
C GLY A 423 3.39 -11.87 -26.34
N LEU A 424 3.85 -12.67 -25.37
CA LEU A 424 5.27 -12.92 -25.14
C LEU A 424 5.75 -14.06 -26.04
N VAL A 425 6.99 -13.94 -26.52
CA VAL A 425 7.66 -14.93 -27.37
C VAL A 425 9.07 -15.15 -26.82
N PHE A 426 9.46 -16.41 -26.73
CA PHE A 426 10.84 -16.77 -26.45
C PHE A 426 11.66 -16.76 -27.75
N MET A 427 12.74 -15.99 -27.76
CA MET A 427 13.70 -15.91 -28.86
C MET A 427 15.03 -16.51 -28.41
N ALA A 428 15.37 -17.69 -28.95
CA ALA A 428 16.57 -18.45 -28.58
C ALA A 428 17.88 -17.87 -29.15
N GLY A 429 17.91 -16.59 -29.56
CA GLY A 429 19.14 -15.96 -30.08
C GLY A 429 20.22 -15.85 -28.99
N PRO A 430 21.44 -15.40 -29.32
CA PRO A 430 22.41 -14.96 -28.32
C PRO A 430 22.31 -13.42 -28.14
N PRO A 431 21.86 -12.92 -26.97
CA PRO A 431 21.39 -13.66 -25.81
C PRO A 431 19.94 -14.17 -25.96
N PRO A 432 19.57 -15.27 -25.27
CA PRO A 432 18.22 -15.80 -25.31
C PRO A 432 17.30 -14.87 -24.52
N VAL A 433 16.16 -14.49 -25.08
CA VAL A 433 15.27 -13.50 -24.46
C VAL A 433 13.81 -13.93 -24.48
N ILE A 434 13.06 -13.57 -23.44
CA ILE A 434 11.60 -13.54 -23.49
C ILE A 434 11.20 -12.10 -23.78
N ALA A 435 10.66 -11.85 -24.97
CA ALA A 435 10.26 -10.51 -25.38
C ALA A 435 8.86 -10.46 -25.97
N GLY A 436 8.25 -9.28 -25.94
CA GLY A 436 6.95 -9.03 -26.56
C GLY A 436 6.09 -8.11 -25.73
N THR A 437 4.78 -8.19 -25.90
CA THR A 437 3.81 -7.44 -25.11
C THR A 437 2.88 -8.41 -24.40
N VAL A 438 2.60 -8.21 -23.12
CA VAL A 438 1.67 -9.06 -22.38
C VAL A 438 0.23 -8.76 -22.80
N LEU A 439 -0.49 -9.74 -23.35
CA LEU A 439 -1.86 -9.57 -23.91
C LEU A 439 -2.90 -10.49 -23.29
N GLY A 440 -2.46 -11.33 -22.35
CA GLY A 440 -3.30 -12.31 -21.70
C GLY A 440 -2.65 -12.73 -20.40
N PHE A 441 -3.43 -13.39 -19.55
CA PHE A 441 -2.89 -14.02 -18.36
C PHE A 441 -1.95 -15.16 -18.75
N GLY A 442 -1.01 -15.47 -17.84
CA GLY A 442 -0.19 -16.68 -17.95
C GLY A 442 -1.05 -17.95 -17.93
N ALA A 443 -0.45 -19.07 -18.34
CA ALA A 443 -1.07 -20.37 -18.12
C ALA A 443 -1.17 -20.64 -16.61
N GLU A 444 -2.23 -21.31 -16.16
CA GLU A 444 -2.38 -21.73 -14.75
C GLU A 444 -1.22 -22.62 -14.27
N SER A 445 -0.51 -23.28 -15.19
CA SER A 445 0.67 -24.10 -14.91
C SER A 445 1.96 -23.31 -14.68
N GLY A 446 1.93 -21.98 -14.76
CA GLY A 446 3.11 -21.12 -14.71
C GLY A 446 3.98 -21.18 -15.97
N VAL A 447 5.07 -20.39 -15.99
CA VAL A 447 6.09 -20.44 -17.03
C VAL A 447 7.14 -21.48 -16.66
N GLN A 448 7.50 -22.34 -17.61
CA GLN A 448 8.52 -23.38 -17.42
C GLN A 448 9.68 -23.12 -18.37
N ILE A 449 10.88 -22.95 -17.81
CA ILE A 449 12.13 -22.77 -18.55
C ILE A 449 12.92 -24.08 -18.43
N SER A 450 13.13 -24.76 -19.55
CA SER A 450 13.85 -26.03 -19.59
C SER A 450 15.13 -25.90 -20.40
N VAL A 451 16.25 -26.31 -19.82
CA VAL A 451 17.51 -26.53 -20.54
C VAL A 451 17.44 -27.89 -21.21
N MET A 452 17.52 -27.91 -22.53
CA MET A 452 17.36 -29.08 -23.38
C MET A 452 18.72 -29.51 -23.94
N ARG A 453 18.96 -30.82 -24.03
CA ARG A 453 20.04 -31.40 -24.87
C ARG A 453 19.40 -32.32 -25.90
N GLY A 454 19.25 -31.82 -27.12
CA GLY A 454 18.45 -32.47 -28.15
C GLY A 454 16.97 -32.54 -27.78
N ARG A 455 16.47 -33.73 -27.41
CA ARG A 455 15.06 -33.95 -26.99
C ARG A 455 14.90 -34.16 -25.49
N SER A 456 16.00 -34.31 -24.75
CA SER A 456 15.97 -34.56 -23.31
C SER A 456 16.04 -33.23 -22.56
N VAL A 457 15.22 -33.10 -21.51
CA VAL A 457 15.33 -32.02 -20.53
C VAL A 457 16.49 -32.36 -19.59
N VAL A 458 17.46 -31.45 -19.46
CA VAL A 458 18.61 -31.59 -18.57
C VAL A 458 18.32 -30.86 -17.25
N ARG A 459 17.83 -29.63 -17.32
CA ARG A 459 17.41 -28.81 -16.17
C ARG A 459 16.04 -28.18 -16.45
N SER A 460 15.25 -27.93 -15.41
CA SER A 460 13.94 -27.29 -15.55
C SER A 460 13.66 -26.41 -14.35
N TYR A 461 13.25 -25.18 -14.65
CA TYR A 461 12.98 -24.12 -13.69
C TYR A 461 11.53 -23.66 -13.84
N ALA A 462 10.86 -23.48 -12.71
CA ALA A 462 9.57 -22.80 -12.67
C ALA A 462 9.84 -21.30 -12.54
N PHE A 463 9.24 -20.50 -13.41
CA PHE A 463 9.27 -19.04 -13.32
C PHE A 463 7.86 -18.54 -13.05
N ASP A 464 7.66 -17.92 -11.89
CA ASP A 464 6.35 -17.40 -11.49
C ASP A 464 6.09 -16.05 -12.17
N LEU A 465 5.68 -16.11 -13.43
CA LEU A 465 5.31 -14.92 -14.19
C LEU A 465 3.85 -14.57 -13.92
N ALA A 466 3.63 -13.65 -12.98
CA ALA A 466 2.32 -13.10 -12.67
C ALA A 466 1.93 -12.00 -13.66
N VAL A 467 0.68 -12.04 -14.15
CA VAL A 467 0.13 -11.00 -15.02
C VAL A 467 -1.07 -10.34 -14.37
N GLU A 468 -0.94 -9.06 -14.08
CA GLU A 468 -2.02 -8.21 -13.63
C GLU A 468 -2.86 -7.66 -14.80
N PRO A 469 -4.17 -7.42 -14.59
CA PRO A 469 -4.98 -6.67 -15.54
C PRO A 469 -4.40 -5.28 -15.78
N TYR A 470 -4.59 -4.74 -16.99
CA TYR A 470 -4.09 -3.40 -17.33
C TYR A 470 -4.53 -2.37 -16.29
N ARG A 471 -3.60 -1.57 -15.78
CA ARG A 471 -3.84 -0.60 -14.70
C ARG A 471 -5.06 0.30 -14.87
N TYR A 472 -5.29 0.78 -16.10
CA TYR A 472 -6.42 1.67 -16.44
C TYR A 472 -7.69 0.92 -16.87
N SER A 473 -7.68 -0.42 -16.90
CA SER A 473 -8.88 -1.21 -17.19
C SER A 473 -9.95 -1.02 -16.11
N GLY A 474 -11.16 -0.66 -16.51
CA GLY A 474 -12.23 -0.40 -15.57
C GLY A 474 -13.32 0.52 -16.11
N SER A 475 -14.19 0.94 -15.22
CA SER A 475 -15.23 1.93 -15.51
C SER A 475 -14.97 3.20 -14.70
N TYR A 476 -15.28 4.33 -15.29
CA TYR A 476 -15.09 5.66 -14.73
C TYR A 476 -16.35 6.50 -14.98
N GLU A 477 -16.69 7.38 -14.05
CA GLU A 477 -17.73 8.40 -14.25
C GLU A 477 -17.17 9.78 -13.93
N LEU A 478 -17.48 10.73 -14.80
CA LEU A 478 -17.09 12.13 -14.68
C LEU A 478 -18.34 13.02 -14.75
N LEU A 479 -18.39 14.01 -13.87
CA LEU A 479 -19.29 15.15 -13.95
C LEU A 479 -18.67 16.19 -14.88
N ILE A 480 -19.45 16.68 -15.85
CA ILE A 480 -19.03 17.76 -16.75
C ILE A 480 -19.57 19.06 -16.19
N GLU A 481 -18.72 20.07 -16.03
CA GLU A 481 -19.05 21.37 -15.46
C GLU A 481 -18.57 22.50 -16.37
N ASP A 482 -19.27 23.64 -16.33
CA ASP A 482 -18.74 24.89 -16.88
C ASP A 482 -17.73 25.54 -15.92
N VAL A 483 -17.15 26.68 -16.31
CA VAL A 483 -16.22 27.48 -15.47
C VAL A 483 -16.76 27.91 -14.12
N THR A 484 -18.09 27.91 -13.94
CA THR A 484 -18.74 28.27 -12.67
C THR A 484 -19.00 27.04 -11.79
N GLY A 485 -18.51 25.87 -12.20
CA GLY A 485 -18.80 24.59 -11.56
C GLY A 485 -20.26 24.17 -11.74
N THR A 486 -20.97 24.66 -12.76
CA THR A 486 -22.36 24.27 -13.01
C THR A 486 -22.41 22.98 -13.83
N PRO A 487 -23.09 21.93 -13.33
CA PRO A 487 -23.22 20.67 -14.04
C PRO A 487 -23.88 20.84 -15.41
N LEU A 488 -23.18 20.42 -16.46
CA LEU A 488 -23.68 20.36 -17.84
C LEU A 488 -24.10 18.96 -18.24
N GLY A 489 -23.49 17.94 -17.62
CA GLY A 489 -23.73 16.55 -17.98
C GLY A 489 -22.92 15.54 -17.18
N LYS A 490 -23.00 14.29 -17.64
CA LYS A 490 -22.21 13.16 -17.15
C LYS A 490 -21.57 12.41 -18.32
N LEU A 491 -20.29 12.10 -18.17
CA LEU A 491 -19.54 11.19 -19.02
C LEU A 491 -19.30 9.88 -18.27
N LYS A 492 -19.61 8.74 -18.89
CA LYS A 492 -19.20 7.42 -18.41
C LYS A 492 -18.23 6.82 -19.40
N LEU A 493 -17.06 6.40 -18.93
CA LEU A 493 -15.99 5.80 -19.72
C LEU A 493 -15.74 4.38 -19.23
N VAL A 494 -15.61 3.43 -20.14
CA VAL A 494 -15.27 2.04 -19.85
C VAL A 494 -14.09 1.64 -20.71
N ILE A 495 -12.99 1.26 -20.07
CA ILE A 495 -11.74 0.84 -20.69
C ILE A 495 -11.56 -0.65 -20.48
N SER A 496 -11.31 -1.35 -21.57
CA SER A 496 -11.01 -2.78 -21.59
C SER A 496 -9.50 -3.01 -21.63
N ASN A 497 -9.09 -4.26 -21.40
CA ASN A 497 -7.68 -4.63 -21.51
C ASN A 497 -7.15 -4.39 -22.94
N PRO A 498 -5.86 -4.04 -23.09
CA PRO A 498 -5.23 -3.83 -24.37
C PRO A 498 -5.37 -5.04 -25.31
N THR A 499 -5.48 -4.75 -26.59
CA THR A 499 -5.47 -5.74 -27.67
C THR A 499 -4.37 -5.38 -28.67
N MET A 500 -3.77 -6.38 -29.33
CA MET A 500 -2.84 -6.10 -30.42
C MET A 500 -3.58 -5.73 -31.69
N ALA A 501 -3.38 -4.49 -32.12
CA ALA A 501 -3.80 -4.00 -33.43
C ALA A 501 -2.61 -3.49 -34.27
N ASN A 502 -1.42 -4.09 -34.10
CA ASN A 502 -0.24 -4.00 -34.97
C ASN A 502 0.38 -2.58 -35.16
N PRO A 503 1.63 -2.27 -34.76
CA PRO A 503 2.54 -2.90 -33.77
C PRO A 503 2.36 -2.38 -32.33
N THR A 504 1.38 -1.50 -32.10
CA THR A 504 1.20 -0.81 -30.81
C THR A 504 0.04 -1.43 -30.02
N PRO A 505 0.20 -1.71 -28.71
CA PRO A 505 -0.92 -2.16 -27.89
C PRO A 505 -1.94 -1.02 -27.77
N LEU A 506 -3.18 -1.31 -28.17
CA LEU A 506 -4.28 -0.35 -28.08
C LEU A 506 -5.27 -0.80 -27.01
N ALA A 507 -5.57 0.07 -26.05
CA ALA A 507 -6.60 -0.12 -25.04
C ALA A 507 -7.95 0.36 -25.62
N PRO A 508 -8.91 -0.56 -25.91
CA PRO A 508 -10.19 -0.16 -26.44
C PRO A 508 -11.06 0.43 -25.32
N PHE A 509 -11.86 1.44 -25.67
CA PHE A 509 -12.81 2.06 -24.76
C PHE A 509 -14.20 2.19 -25.39
N SER A 510 -15.19 2.33 -24.51
CA SER A 510 -16.53 2.79 -24.87
C SER A 510 -16.94 3.89 -23.90
N ALA A 511 -17.67 4.89 -24.40
CA ALA A 511 -18.11 6.01 -23.60
C ALA A 511 -19.57 6.38 -23.89
N THR A 512 -20.23 6.97 -22.89
CA THR A 512 -21.57 7.54 -23.03
C THR A 512 -21.63 8.94 -22.45
N LEU A 513 -22.24 9.87 -23.18
CA LEU A 513 -22.41 11.26 -22.79
C LEU A 513 -23.90 11.57 -22.58
N GLN A 514 -24.24 12.08 -21.40
CA GLN A 514 -25.56 12.60 -21.04
C GLN A 514 -25.43 14.09 -20.75
N ARG A 515 -26.20 14.93 -21.47
CA ARG A 515 -26.22 16.39 -21.26
C ARG A 515 -27.64 16.90 -21.08
N ALA A 516 -27.79 18.05 -20.43
CA ALA A 516 -29.08 18.71 -20.29
C ALA A 516 -29.62 19.09 -21.68
N GLY A 517 -30.86 18.70 -21.97
CA GLY A 517 -31.52 19.02 -23.24
C GLY A 517 -31.15 18.12 -24.42
N GLU A 518 -30.13 17.27 -24.28
CA GLU A 518 -29.59 16.45 -25.37
C GLU A 518 -29.95 14.96 -25.23
N PRO A 519 -30.11 14.22 -26.34
CA PRO A 519 -30.20 12.76 -26.30
C PRO A 519 -28.86 12.14 -25.87
N LEU A 520 -28.92 10.94 -25.29
CA LEU A 520 -27.74 10.15 -24.95
C LEU A 520 -26.86 9.89 -26.19
N ARG A 521 -25.58 10.24 -26.11
CA ARG A 521 -24.57 9.98 -27.15
C ARG A 521 -23.65 8.84 -26.71
N LYS A 522 -23.11 8.10 -27.68
CA LYS A 522 -22.18 6.99 -27.44
C LYS A 522 -20.95 7.18 -28.31
N SER A 523 -19.80 6.80 -27.77
CA SER A 523 -18.53 6.77 -28.47
C SER A 523 -17.82 5.44 -28.21
N ARG A 524 -16.96 5.04 -29.15
CA ARG A 524 -16.03 3.93 -29.03
C ARG A 524 -14.74 4.35 -29.71
N GLY A 525 -13.63 3.92 -29.15
CA GLY A 525 -12.31 4.17 -29.73
C GLY A 525 -11.28 3.31 -29.05
N SER A 526 -10.02 3.68 -29.26
CA SER A 526 -8.89 3.08 -28.57
C SER A 526 -7.78 4.10 -28.44
N PHE A 527 -6.97 3.98 -27.40
CA PHE A 527 -5.77 4.79 -27.21
C PHE A 527 -4.56 3.87 -27.06
N VAL A 528 -3.36 4.42 -27.25
CA VAL A 528 -2.12 3.67 -27.03
C VAL A 528 -2.01 3.34 -25.55
N ALA A 529 -1.91 2.05 -25.23
CA ALA A 529 -1.75 1.64 -23.85
C ALA A 529 -0.41 2.17 -23.33
N GLY A 530 -0.47 3.18 -22.44
CA GLY A 530 0.71 3.77 -21.81
C GLY A 530 1.18 2.96 -20.60
N THR A 531 2.49 2.96 -20.38
CA THR A 531 3.14 2.51 -19.13
C THR A 531 3.38 3.67 -18.15
N THR A 532 3.13 4.90 -18.58
CA THR A 532 3.28 6.11 -17.77
C THR A 532 2.30 6.13 -16.59
N PRO A 533 2.62 6.85 -15.49
CA PRO A 533 1.74 6.99 -14.33
C PRO A 533 0.41 7.69 -14.64
N ALA A 534 0.34 8.45 -15.73
CA ALA A 534 -0.88 9.04 -16.25
C ALA A 534 -1.05 8.75 -17.74
N VAL A 535 -2.29 8.66 -18.22
CA VAL A 535 -2.64 8.52 -19.64
C VAL A 535 -3.83 9.39 -20.01
N ASP A 536 -3.73 10.06 -21.16
CA ASP A 536 -4.80 10.84 -21.76
C ASP A 536 -5.60 10.00 -22.75
N VAL A 537 -6.91 9.95 -22.54
CA VAL A 537 -7.86 9.16 -23.33
C VAL A 537 -8.70 10.12 -24.17
N PRO A 538 -8.46 10.21 -25.49
CA PRO A 538 -9.27 11.03 -26.37
C PRO A 538 -10.63 10.36 -26.63
N VAL A 539 -11.71 11.03 -26.23
CA VAL A 539 -13.08 10.55 -26.36
C VAL A 539 -13.87 11.50 -27.27
N VAL A 540 -14.04 11.10 -28.53
CA VAL A 540 -14.76 11.87 -29.55
C VAL A 540 -16.21 11.38 -29.64
N PHE A 541 -17.19 12.24 -29.35
CA PHE A 541 -18.59 11.97 -29.63
C PHE A 541 -18.96 12.55 -31.00
N PRO A 542 -19.29 11.73 -32.02
CA PRO A 542 -19.60 12.23 -33.35
C PRO A 542 -20.86 13.10 -33.32
N SER A 543 -20.95 14.07 -34.23
CA SER A 543 -22.12 14.92 -34.39
C SER A 543 -23.41 14.09 -34.59
N ALA A 544 -24.52 14.59 -34.05
CA ALA A 544 -25.80 13.90 -34.07
C ALA A 544 -26.94 14.88 -34.33
N ARG A 545 -27.62 14.74 -35.47
CA ARG A 545 -28.70 15.64 -35.93
C ARG A 545 -28.23 17.11 -35.93
N THR A 546 -28.68 17.89 -34.95
CA THR A 546 -28.39 19.32 -34.78
C THR A 546 -27.27 19.59 -33.77
N LEU A 547 -26.66 18.55 -33.19
CA LEU A 547 -25.61 18.66 -32.19
C LEU A 547 -24.24 18.50 -32.85
N ALA A 548 -23.33 19.42 -32.52
CA ALA A 548 -21.95 19.38 -32.96
C ALA A 548 -21.19 18.17 -32.38
N THR A 549 -20.07 17.83 -33.02
CA THR A 549 -19.05 16.95 -32.43
C THR A 549 -18.60 17.53 -31.08
N VAL A 550 -18.30 16.67 -30.12
CA VAL A 550 -17.80 17.04 -28.79
C VAL A 550 -16.66 16.10 -28.48
N ASP A 551 -15.47 16.64 -28.26
CA ASP A 551 -14.30 15.83 -27.89
C ASP A 551 -13.92 16.10 -26.44
N PHE A 552 -13.49 15.04 -25.76
CA PHE A 552 -12.95 15.10 -24.42
C PHE A 552 -11.54 14.53 -24.40
N GLU A 553 -10.64 15.17 -23.66
CA GLU A 553 -9.38 14.58 -23.26
C GLU A 553 -9.51 14.18 -21.78
N VAL A 554 -9.52 12.87 -21.50
CA VAL A 554 -9.72 12.33 -20.14
C VAL A 554 -8.40 11.80 -19.59
N THR A 555 -7.89 12.39 -18.53
CA THR A 555 -6.64 12.00 -17.88
C THR A 555 -6.90 11.00 -16.75
N LEU A 556 -6.25 9.84 -16.82
CA LEU A 556 -6.30 8.78 -15.81
C LEU A 556 -4.94 8.60 -15.17
N THR A 557 -4.87 8.48 -13.84
CA THR A 557 -3.62 8.28 -13.09
C THR A 557 -3.63 6.95 -12.34
N TYR A 558 -2.58 6.14 -12.46
CA TYR A 558 -2.53 4.79 -11.91
C TYR A 558 -2.75 4.74 -10.39
N GLY A 559 -2.07 5.64 -9.67
CA GLY A 559 -2.11 5.73 -8.21
C GLY A 559 -3.32 6.47 -7.63
N SER A 560 -4.16 7.10 -8.46
CA SER A 560 -5.32 7.87 -7.99
C SER A 560 -6.63 7.28 -8.50
N ASP A 561 -7.65 7.25 -7.65
CA ASP A 561 -9.02 6.94 -8.07
C ASP A 561 -9.76 8.15 -8.65
N LEU A 562 -9.16 9.34 -8.60
CA LEU A 562 -9.67 10.53 -9.24
C LEU A 562 -9.40 10.51 -10.74
N VAL A 563 -10.32 11.09 -11.49
CA VAL A 563 -10.21 11.26 -12.93
C VAL A 563 -10.58 12.69 -13.28
N THR A 564 -9.83 13.27 -14.21
CA THR A 564 -10.09 14.61 -14.76
C THR A 564 -10.30 14.52 -16.27
N GLY A 565 -10.86 15.56 -16.85
CA GLY A 565 -10.84 15.75 -18.28
C GLY A 565 -11.24 17.15 -18.69
N GLU A 566 -11.00 17.47 -19.94
CA GLU A 566 -11.32 18.77 -20.54
C GLU A 566 -12.10 18.53 -21.84
N GLU A 567 -13.15 19.32 -22.07
CA GLU A 567 -13.87 19.29 -23.34
C GLU A 567 -13.18 20.24 -24.31
N ASP A 568 -12.72 19.75 -25.47
CA ASP A 568 -12.05 20.43 -26.58
C ASP A 568 -10.95 21.46 -26.22
N ALA A 569 -9.87 21.51 -27.02
CA ALA A 569 -8.86 22.56 -26.89
C ALA A 569 -9.47 23.96 -27.10
N GLY A 570 -9.71 24.69 -26.01
CA GLY A 570 -10.29 26.04 -26.00
C GLY A 570 -11.72 26.13 -25.48
N SER A 571 -12.39 25.02 -25.16
CA SER A 571 -13.56 25.10 -24.29
C SER A 571 -13.12 25.33 -22.85
N THR A 572 -14.02 25.90 -22.07
CA THR A 572 -13.78 26.20 -20.65
C THR A 572 -14.49 25.21 -19.73
N ASN A 573 -15.08 24.17 -20.32
CA ASN A 573 -15.77 23.13 -19.60
C ASN A 573 -14.76 22.08 -19.15
N THR A 574 -14.86 21.71 -17.88
CA THR A 574 -14.01 20.70 -17.26
C THR A 574 -14.85 19.49 -16.90
N ALA A 575 -14.17 18.36 -16.71
CA ALA A 575 -14.76 17.13 -16.22
C ALA A 575 -13.95 16.64 -15.02
N ARG A 576 -14.65 16.20 -13.99
CA ARG A 576 -14.02 15.59 -12.81
C ARG A 576 -14.84 14.43 -12.31
N GLY A 577 -14.17 13.42 -11.81
CA GLY A 577 -14.78 12.13 -11.58
C GLY A 577 -13.88 11.17 -10.86
N PHE A 578 -14.20 9.90 -11.01
CA PHE A 578 -13.50 8.82 -10.34
C PHE A 578 -13.71 7.46 -11.01
N ARG A 579 -12.86 6.52 -10.59
CA ARG A 579 -12.95 5.09 -10.89
C ARG A 579 -14.10 4.45 -10.13
N LEU A 580 -14.89 3.64 -10.84
CA LEU A 580 -15.98 2.86 -10.25
C LEU A 580 -15.46 1.61 -9.54
N ALA A 581 -16.18 1.19 -8.50
CA ALA A 581 -15.89 -0.03 -7.77
C ALA A 581 -16.06 -1.27 -8.66
N ARG A 582 -15.13 -2.24 -8.53
CA ARG A 582 -15.25 -3.54 -9.21
C ARG A 582 -16.23 -4.43 -8.45
N THR A 583 -16.98 -5.26 -9.17
CA THR A 583 -17.96 -6.22 -8.61
C THR A 583 -17.38 -7.07 -7.48
N ALA A 584 -16.13 -7.55 -7.63
CA ALA A 584 -15.47 -8.39 -6.64
C ALA A 584 -15.11 -7.68 -5.31
N ARG A 585 -15.21 -6.35 -5.24
CA ARG A 585 -14.84 -5.54 -4.06
C ARG A 585 -16.05 -5.03 -3.28
N ILE A 586 -17.25 -5.43 -3.68
CA ILE A 586 -18.48 -5.05 -3.00
C ILE A 586 -18.74 -6.08 -1.92
N PRO A 587 -19.22 -5.67 -0.73
CA PRO A 587 -19.71 -6.61 0.25
C PRO A 587 -20.72 -7.59 -0.35
N GLY A 588 -20.67 -8.86 0.06
CA GLY A 588 -21.62 -9.88 -0.39
C GLY A 588 -23.08 -9.64 0.02
N TRP A 589 -23.36 -8.59 0.80
CA TRP A 589 -24.70 -8.20 1.23
C TRP A 589 -25.15 -6.91 0.52
N SER A 590 -26.47 -6.73 0.37
CA SER A 590 -27.06 -5.59 -0.36
C SER A 590 -27.50 -4.47 0.60
N PRO A 591 -26.65 -3.47 0.93
CA PRO A 591 -27.07 -2.35 1.77
C PRO A 591 -28.28 -1.64 1.19
N ARG A 592 -29.19 -1.27 2.08
CA ARG A 592 -30.28 -0.35 1.76
C ARG A 592 -29.85 1.06 2.10
N LEU A 593 -30.29 2.01 1.28
CA LEU A 593 -29.87 3.39 1.35
C LEU A 593 -31.11 4.27 1.39
N THR A 594 -31.08 5.30 2.22
CA THR A 594 -31.97 6.45 2.14
C THR A 594 -31.16 7.68 1.80
N LEU A 595 -31.73 8.55 0.99
CA LEU A 595 -31.11 9.76 0.46
C LEU A 595 -32.02 10.94 0.79
N ALA A 596 -31.44 12.00 1.34
CA ALA A 596 -32.06 13.30 1.46
C ALA A 596 -31.38 14.31 0.53
N LEU A 597 -32.15 15.19 -0.09
CA LEU A 597 -31.72 16.21 -1.04
C LEU A 597 -32.24 17.57 -0.59
N THR A 598 -31.47 18.24 0.26
CA THR A 598 -31.90 19.47 0.93
C THR A 598 -31.37 20.68 0.17
N PRO A 599 -32.22 21.64 -0.24
CA PRO A 599 -31.74 22.89 -0.81
C PRO A 599 -30.99 23.72 0.25
N SER A 600 -29.85 24.26 -0.14
CA SER A 600 -29.00 25.13 0.71
C SER A 600 -29.73 26.39 1.20
N SER A 601 -30.64 26.92 0.37
CA SER A 601 -31.58 27.96 0.77
C SER A 601 -33.00 27.43 0.61
N PRO A 602 -33.80 27.34 1.69
CA PRO A 602 -35.18 26.92 1.57
C PRO A 602 -35.98 27.93 0.72
N GLY A 603 -36.74 27.42 -0.24
CA GLY A 603 -37.57 28.25 -1.11
C GLY A 603 -38.81 28.80 -0.40
N GLY A 604 -39.33 29.92 -0.92
CA GLY A 604 -40.54 30.58 -0.41
C GLY A 604 -41.86 29.93 -0.84
N ARG A 605 -41.84 28.67 -1.30
CA ARG A 605 -42.98 27.86 -1.79
C ARG A 605 -43.61 28.32 -3.13
N THR A 606 -43.66 29.61 -3.42
CA THR A 606 -44.36 30.13 -4.61
C THR A 606 -43.52 30.07 -5.88
N THR A 607 -42.28 30.56 -5.81
CA THR A 607 -41.35 30.60 -6.96
C THR A 607 -40.28 29.51 -6.88
N ILE A 608 -39.83 29.18 -5.67
CA ILE A 608 -38.82 28.16 -5.41
C ILE A 608 -39.42 27.11 -4.45
N PRO A 609 -39.20 25.82 -4.69
CA PRO A 609 -39.69 24.76 -3.82
C PRO A 609 -39.26 24.90 -2.36
N GLY A 610 -40.22 24.82 -1.43
CA GLY A 610 -39.94 24.74 0.00
C GLY A 610 -39.67 23.30 0.49
N GLY A 611 -39.99 22.30 -0.33
CA GLY A 611 -39.82 20.89 -0.01
C GLY A 611 -38.38 20.41 -0.03
N THR A 612 -38.10 19.34 0.72
CA THR A 612 -36.84 18.61 0.67
C THR A 612 -37.01 17.34 -0.18
N GLY A 613 -36.09 17.10 -1.09
CA GLY A 613 -36.10 15.88 -1.89
C GLY A 613 -35.67 14.67 -1.07
N TRP A 614 -36.11 13.49 -1.48
CA TRP A 614 -35.76 12.24 -0.84
C TRP A 614 -35.75 11.09 -1.85
N ALA A 615 -35.00 10.05 -1.57
CA ALA A 615 -35.08 8.78 -2.29
C ALA A 615 -34.69 7.61 -1.38
N ALA A 616 -35.11 6.42 -1.74
CA ALA A 616 -34.70 5.20 -1.07
C ALA A 616 -34.42 4.09 -2.08
N GLY A 617 -33.50 3.19 -1.75
CA GLY A 617 -33.16 2.07 -2.63
C GLY A 617 -32.21 1.09 -1.98
N SER A 618 -31.59 0.26 -2.80
CA SER A 618 -30.61 -0.73 -2.36
C SER A 618 -29.48 -0.86 -3.36
N LEU A 619 -28.29 -1.15 -2.84
CA LEU A 619 -27.13 -1.52 -3.62
C LEU A 619 -27.28 -2.94 -4.15
N ASN A 620 -27.01 -3.14 -5.45
CA ASN A 620 -26.92 -4.47 -6.04
C ASN A 620 -25.48 -5.00 -6.00
N SER A 621 -25.32 -6.27 -6.38
CA SER A 621 -24.00 -6.93 -6.46
C SER A 621 -23.06 -6.35 -7.53
N GLY A 622 -23.50 -5.40 -8.35
CA GLY A 622 -22.71 -4.75 -9.41
C GLY A 622 -22.28 -3.32 -9.08
N ALA A 623 -22.18 -2.97 -7.80
CA ALA A 623 -21.77 -1.67 -7.28
C ALA A 623 -22.72 -0.55 -7.74
N PHE A 624 -23.99 -0.89 -7.95
CA PHE A 624 -24.97 0.04 -8.47
C PHE A 624 -26.22 0.05 -7.59
N ALA A 625 -26.60 1.24 -7.11
CA ALA A 625 -27.85 1.43 -6.39
C ALA A 625 -28.84 2.18 -7.28
N THR A 626 -30.06 1.66 -7.40
CA THR A 626 -31.19 2.44 -7.93
C THR A 626 -32.00 2.96 -6.76
N VAL A 627 -32.04 4.28 -6.57
CA VAL A 627 -32.86 4.94 -5.55
C VAL A 627 -34.05 5.64 -6.20
N ARG A 628 -35.21 5.58 -5.56
CA ARG A 628 -36.47 6.16 -6.04
C ARG A 628 -37.12 7.01 -4.96
N GLY A 629 -37.71 8.13 -5.35
CA GLY A 629 -38.42 9.03 -4.44
C GLY A 629 -38.94 10.25 -5.16
N GLN A 630 -38.75 11.42 -4.56
CA GLN A 630 -39.24 12.70 -5.09
C GLN A 630 -38.26 13.84 -4.83
N LEU A 631 -38.22 14.83 -5.72
CA LEU A 631 -37.52 16.10 -5.46
C LEU A 631 -38.35 17.02 -4.53
N GLY A 632 -37.75 18.13 -4.11
CA GLY A 632 -38.40 19.12 -3.25
C GLY A 632 -39.66 19.77 -3.85
N ASP A 633 -39.85 19.67 -5.16
CA ASP A 633 -41.05 20.11 -5.89
C ASP A 633 -42.06 18.99 -6.12
N ALA A 634 -41.88 17.87 -5.40
CA ALA A 634 -42.63 16.62 -5.46
C ALA A 634 -42.61 15.91 -6.83
N GLN A 635 -41.69 16.25 -7.74
CA GLN A 635 -41.53 15.46 -8.96
C GLN A 635 -40.90 14.10 -8.67
N PRO A 636 -41.43 13.01 -9.24
CA PRO A 636 -40.83 11.68 -9.10
C PRO A 636 -39.37 11.68 -9.55
N LEU A 637 -38.52 11.06 -8.74
CA LEU A 637 -37.09 10.96 -8.97
C LEU A 637 -36.67 9.49 -9.02
N THR A 638 -35.84 9.15 -10.00
CA THR A 638 -35.09 7.88 -10.02
C THR A 638 -33.64 8.20 -10.33
N LEU A 639 -32.73 7.82 -9.42
CA LEU A 639 -31.30 8.01 -9.59
C LEU A 639 -30.61 6.65 -9.65
N GLY A 640 -29.64 6.54 -10.56
CA GLY A 640 -28.65 5.48 -10.55
C GLY A 640 -27.37 5.98 -9.91
N LEU A 641 -26.92 5.31 -8.85
CA LEU A 641 -25.67 5.60 -8.15
C LEU A 641 -24.69 4.46 -8.44
N ASN A 642 -23.71 4.69 -9.30
CA ASN A 642 -22.58 3.75 -9.40
C ASN A 642 -21.60 4.12 -8.29
N LEU A 643 -21.28 3.15 -7.44
CA LEU A 643 -20.32 3.35 -6.37
C LEU A 643 -18.92 3.48 -6.94
N SER A 644 -18.21 4.50 -6.48
CA SER A 644 -16.79 4.67 -6.75
C SER A 644 -15.91 3.97 -5.73
N GLN A 645 -14.63 3.84 -6.06
CA GLN A 645 -13.60 3.51 -5.07
C GLN A 645 -13.41 4.63 -4.02
N THR A 646 -13.91 5.84 -4.29
CA THR A 646 -13.83 7.03 -3.43
C THR A 646 -15.05 7.23 -2.52
N ASN A 647 -15.97 6.27 -2.44
CA ASN A 647 -17.24 6.39 -1.70
C ASN A 647 -18.15 7.56 -2.17
N GLN A 648 -18.07 7.91 -3.45
CA GLN A 648 -18.84 8.96 -4.10
C GLN A 648 -19.59 8.40 -5.32
N ALA A 649 -20.57 9.16 -5.83
CA ALA A 649 -21.25 8.87 -7.09
C ALA A 649 -21.55 10.15 -7.87
N VAL A 650 -21.42 10.08 -9.20
CA VAL A 650 -21.84 11.14 -10.10
C VAL A 650 -23.34 10.98 -10.32
N VAL A 651 -24.11 11.93 -9.81
CA VAL A 651 -25.56 11.98 -9.97
C VAL A 651 -25.87 12.75 -11.24
N TRP A 652 -26.75 12.19 -12.08
CA TRP A 652 -27.33 12.91 -13.21
C TRP A 652 -28.73 12.35 -13.52
N ALA A 653 -29.74 13.21 -13.47
CA ALA A 653 -31.11 12.85 -13.82
C ALA A 653 -31.88 14.04 -14.38
N SER A 654 -32.75 13.77 -15.36
CA SER A 654 -33.70 14.74 -15.94
C SER A 654 -35.13 14.27 -15.67
N PRO A 655 -35.67 14.43 -14.45
CA PRO A 655 -36.99 13.90 -14.07
C PRO A 655 -38.17 14.71 -14.64
N TYR A 656 -37.90 15.71 -15.47
CA TYR A 656 -38.88 16.63 -16.01
C TYR A 656 -39.17 16.35 -17.47
N ARG A 657 -40.34 16.80 -17.94
CA ARG A 657 -40.67 16.79 -19.36
C ARG A 657 -39.74 17.71 -20.18
N ASN A 658 -39.39 18.86 -19.62
CA ASN A 658 -38.35 19.73 -20.18
C ASN A 658 -36.98 19.07 -19.94
N THR A 659 -36.39 18.51 -21.00
CA THR A 659 -35.13 17.77 -20.95
C THR A 659 -33.93 18.63 -20.55
N ALA A 660 -34.03 19.95 -20.64
CA ALA A 660 -33.01 20.88 -20.14
C ALA A 660 -33.02 21.02 -18.60
N SER A 661 -34.06 20.54 -17.92
CA SER A 661 -34.13 20.53 -16.46
C SER A 661 -33.45 19.27 -15.90
N TYR A 662 -32.68 19.43 -14.83
CA TYR A 662 -31.85 18.34 -14.30
C TYR A 662 -31.59 18.48 -12.80
N VAL A 663 -31.18 17.35 -12.21
CA VAL A 663 -30.43 17.31 -10.95
C VAL A 663 -29.13 16.59 -11.24
N GLY A 664 -28.00 17.22 -10.93
CA GLY A 664 -26.69 16.71 -11.28
C GLY A 664 -25.60 17.17 -10.32
N GLY A 665 -24.51 16.41 -10.23
CA GLY A 665 -23.37 16.75 -9.39
C GLY A 665 -22.66 15.53 -8.81
N ILE A 666 -21.86 15.73 -7.76
CA ILE A 666 -21.19 14.66 -7.02
C ILE A 666 -21.81 14.51 -5.64
N LEU A 667 -22.21 13.28 -5.30
CA LEU A 667 -22.81 12.91 -4.03
C LEU A 667 -21.83 12.02 -3.25
N THR A 668 -21.58 12.36 -1.99
CA THR A 668 -20.90 11.48 -1.04
C THR A 668 -21.88 10.44 -0.51
N ILE A 669 -21.53 9.16 -0.64
CA ILE A 669 -22.38 8.04 -0.22
C ILE A 669 -21.96 7.52 1.17
N GLY A 670 -20.70 7.76 1.55
CA GLY A 670 -20.10 7.21 2.76
C GLY A 670 -19.59 5.79 2.54
N ASN A 671 -18.90 5.23 3.54
CA ASN A 671 -18.32 3.89 3.43
C ASN A 671 -19.41 2.82 3.51
N LEU A 672 -19.72 2.20 2.38
CA LEU A 672 -20.67 1.08 2.30
C LEU A 672 -20.01 -0.29 2.52
N GLY A 673 -18.78 -0.33 3.02
CA GLY A 673 -17.95 -1.52 3.17
C GLY A 673 -17.23 -1.93 1.89
N ILE A 674 -17.04 -1.01 0.95
CA ILE A 674 -16.29 -1.28 -0.29
C ILE A 674 -14.83 -1.46 0.09
N THR A 675 -14.23 -2.59 -0.29
CA THR A 675 -12.80 -2.81 -0.08
C THR A 675 -12.01 -1.87 -1.00
N GLY A 676 -11.18 -1.03 -0.40
CA GLY A 676 -10.29 -0.14 -1.13
C GLY A 676 -9.31 -0.92 -2.01
N ARG A 677 -8.73 -0.23 -3.00
CA ARG A 677 -7.74 -0.84 -3.92
C ARG A 677 -6.29 -0.68 -3.49
N GLY A 678 -6.05 -0.10 -2.32
CA GLY A 678 -4.73 0.36 -1.89
C GLY A 678 -4.34 1.77 -2.38
N ALA A 679 -5.17 2.42 -3.22
CA ALA A 679 -4.97 3.82 -3.59
C ALA A 679 -5.33 4.76 -2.41
N PRO A 680 -4.71 5.94 -2.31
CA PRO A 680 -5.07 6.94 -1.31
C PRO A 680 -6.57 7.26 -1.34
N SER A 681 -7.16 7.49 -0.17
CA SER A 681 -8.57 7.87 -0.02
C SER A 681 -8.80 9.33 -0.46
N GLU A 682 -8.66 9.58 -1.75
CA GLU A 682 -8.92 10.89 -2.35
C GLU A 682 -10.40 11.04 -2.69
N THR A 683 -10.93 12.25 -2.54
CA THR A 683 -12.33 12.57 -2.85
C THR A 683 -12.45 13.83 -3.69
N GLN A 684 -13.40 13.85 -4.62
CA GLN A 684 -13.79 15.06 -5.32
C GLN A 684 -14.63 15.98 -4.41
N PRO A 685 -14.58 17.31 -4.57
CA PRO A 685 -15.50 18.21 -3.87
C PRO A 685 -16.97 17.82 -4.11
N PRO A 686 -17.76 17.50 -3.08
CA PRO A 686 -19.17 17.15 -3.26
C PRO A 686 -20.00 18.39 -3.58
N GLY A 687 -21.13 18.19 -4.23
CA GLY A 687 -22.05 19.27 -4.55
C GLY A 687 -23.06 18.83 -5.60
N LEU A 688 -24.33 19.06 -5.32
CA LEU A 688 -25.42 18.83 -6.26
C LEU A 688 -26.04 20.16 -6.67
N LYS A 689 -26.40 20.29 -7.94
CA LYS A 689 -27.19 21.40 -8.46
C LYS A 689 -28.50 20.90 -9.02
N TRP A 690 -29.54 21.69 -8.83
CA TRP A 690 -30.89 21.42 -9.31
C TRP A 690 -31.39 22.59 -10.12
N PHE A 691 -31.62 22.34 -11.40
CA PHE A 691 -32.15 23.32 -12.33
C PHE A 691 -33.50 22.87 -12.88
N ARG A 692 -34.42 23.82 -12.98
CA ARG A 692 -35.70 23.60 -13.62
C ARG A 692 -36.05 24.76 -14.55
N GLY A 693 -36.07 24.48 -15.84
CA GLY A 693 -36.58 25.40 -16.86
C GLY A 693 -38.11 25.50 -16.83
N ALA A 694 -38.63 26.53 -17.50
CA ALA A 694 -40.07 26.72 -17.64
C ALA A 694 -40.73 25.53 -18.37
N ASP A 695 -41.92 25.15 -17.90
CA ASP A 695 -42.81 24.17 -18.51
C ASP A 695 -44.28 24.55 -18.21
N PRO A 696 -45.03 25.06 -19.22
CA PRO A 696 -46.40 25.52 -19.02
C PRO A 696 -47.40 24.40 -18.66
N PHE A 697 -47.02 23.14 -18.89
CA PHE A 697 -47.87 21.98 -18.60
C PHE A 697 -47.59 21.38 -17.23
N ALA A 698 -46.56 21.84 -16.52
CA ALA A 698 -46.22 21.26 -15.23
C ALA A 698 -47.24 21.65 -14.14
N PRO A 699 -47.60 20.72 -13.25
CA PRO A 699 -48.56 21.00 -12.18
C PRO A 699 -47.99 21.91 -11.07
N SER A 700 -46.67 21.97 -10.89
CA SER A 700 -45.98 22.83 -9.92
C SER A 700 -44.95 23.70 -10.64
N TYR A 701 -44.55 24.87 -10.11
CA TYR A 701 -43.44 25.71 -10.58
C TYR A 701 -43.27 25.82 -12.10
N ARG A 702 -44.33 26.25 -12.81
CA ARG A 702 -44.37 26.27 -14.28
C ARG A 702 -43.39 27.21 -14.93
N LEU A 703 -43.05 28.30 -14.25
CA LEU A 703 -42.07 29.26 -14.73
C LEU A 703 -40.63 28.74 -14.57
N GLY A 704 -40.46 27.56 -13.95
CA GLY A 704 -39.15 27.07 -13.54
C GLY A 704 -38.63 27.84 -12.32
N PHE A 705 -37.38 27.57 -11.96
CA PHE A 705 -36.63 28.31 -10.95
C PHE A 705 -35.14 28.29 -11.29
N PRO A 706 -34.38 29.30 -10.83
CA PRO A 706 -32.94 29.34 -11.04
C PRO A 706 -32.25 28.15 -10.37
N ILE A 707 -31.01 27.88 -10.78
CA ILE A 707 -30.19 26.79 -10.23
C ILE A 707 -30.16 26.88 -8.69
N GLN A 708 -30.51 25.78 -8.03
CA GLN A 708 -30.44 25.62 -6.59
C GLN A 708 -29.25 24.71 -6.24
N ASN A 709 -28.45 25.09 -5.25
CA ASN A 709 -27.46 24.17 -4.67
C ASN A 709 -28.19 23.24 -3.69
N LEU A 710 -27.96 21.94 -3.86
CA LEU A 710 -28.49 20.89 -3.01
C LEU A 710 -27.36 20.26 -2.20
N THR A 711 -27.63 20.04 -0.92
CA THR A 711 -26.85 19.16 -0.06
C THR A 711 -27.49 17.78 -0.11
N GLY A 712 -26.77 16.83 -0.70
CA GLY A 712 -27.18 15.43 -0.75
C GLY A 712 -26.57 14.65 0.40
N VAL A 713 -27.38 13.85 1.07
CA VAL A 713 -27.00 13.13 2.27
C VAL A 713 -27.50 11.69 2.20
N VAL A 714 -26.61 10.71 2.37
CA VAL A 714 -26.94 9.28 2.28
C VAL A 714 -26.83 8.63 3.65
N SER A 715 -27.89 7.93 4.06
CA SER A 715 -27.91 7.08 5.25
C SER A 715 -27.94 5.63 4.83
N ARG A 716 -27.19 4.78 5.53
CA ARG A 716 -27.46 3.34 5.52
C ARG A 716 -28.81 3.09 6.22
N TRP A 717 -29.65 2.25 5.63
CA TRP A 717 -30.93 1.83 6.20
C TRP A 717 -30.84 0.42 6.76
N ASN A 718 -30.77 0.32 8.08
CA ASN A 718 -30.79 -0.92 8.82
C ASN A 718 -32.23 -1.35 9.05
N LEU A 719 -32.63 -2.48 8.42
CA LEU A 719 -34.01 -2.96 8.41
C LEU A 719 -34.53 -3.24 9.84
N PRO A 720 -35.39 -2.38 10.42
CA PRO A 720 -35.91 -2.64 11.77
C PRO A 720 -36.86 -3.84 11.74
N GLN A 721 -36.89 -4.64 12.80
CA GLN A 721 -37.85 -5.75 12.92
C GLN A 721 -39.21 -5.28 13.45
N THR A 722 -39.20 -4.32 14.37
CA THR A 722 -40.40 -3.77 15.03
C THR A 722 -40.40 -2.23 14.97
N ALA A 723 -41.54 -1.62 15.28
CA ALA A 723 -41.64 -0.16 15.42
C ALA A 723 -40.80 0.36 16.60
N GLU A 724 -40.67 -0.43 17.68
CA GLU A 724 -39.76 -0.13 18.80
C GLU A 724 -38.30 -0.10 18.34
N ALA A 725 -37.87 -1.11 17.58
CA ALA A 725 -36.51 -1.17 17.05
C ALA A 725 -36.23 0.00 16.11
N LEU A 726 -37.22 0.41 15.30
CA LEU A 726 -37.11 1.61 14.49
C LEU A 726 -36.98 2.86 15.37
N ALA A 727 -37.83 3.04 16.37
CA ALA A 727 -37.76 4.18 17.28
C ALA A 727 -36.40 4.29 17.96
N LEU A 728 -35.88 3.16 18.48
CA LEU A 728 -34.55 3.09 19.08
C LEU A 728 -33.45 3.45 18.08
N SER A 729 -33.50 2.91 16.86
CA SER A 729 -32.49 3.21 15.81
C SER A 729 -32.51 4.65 15.31
N LEU A 730 -33.60 5.39 15.57
CA LEU A 730 -33.71 6.81 15.24
C LEU A 730 -33.40 7.69 16.47
N GLY A 731 -33.13 7.11 17.64
CA GLY A 731 -32.91 7.85 18.88
C GLY A 731 -34.18 8.49 19.46
N LEU A 732 -35.36 7.95 19.17
CA LEU A 732 -36.64 8.56 19.59
C LEU A 732 -37.01 8.19 21.03
N GLU A 733 -37.24 9.19 21.86
CA GLU A 733 -37.80 8.98 23.20
C GLU A 733 -39.31 8.75 23.15
N ASN A 734 -39.80 7.71 23.84
CA ASN A 734 -41.22 7.37 23.91
C ASN A 734 -41.90 7.23 22.53
N ARG A 735 -41.12 6.88 21.49
CA ARG A 735 -41.54 6.83 20.08
C ARG A 735 -42.15 8.15 19.59
N ARG A 736 -41.75 9.28 20.15
CA ARG A 736 -42.16 10.62 19.72
C ARG A 736 -41.20 11.13 18.66
N ILE A 737 -41.72 11.90 17.73
CA ILE A 737 -40.96 12.53 16.65
C ILE A 737 -41.36 13.99 16.65
N ALA A 738 -40.41 14.89 16.86
CA ALA A 738 -40.62 16.32 16.67
C ALA A 738 -40.75 16.62 15.16
N VAL A 739 -41.69 17.48 14.79
CA VAL A 739 -41.99 17.81 13.40
C VAL A 739 -41.92 19.31 13.21
N SER A 740 -41.04 19.74 12.31
CA SER A 740 -40.96 21.13 11.87
C SER A 740 -41.20 21.26 10.37
N TYR A 741 -41.67 22.43 9.95
CA TYR A 741 -42.09 22.69 8.57
C TYR A 741 -41.33 23.88 7.99
N VAL A 742 -40.92 23.74 6.74
CA VAL A 742 -40.24 24.79 5.97
C VAL A 742 -41.22 25.32 4.93
N ALA A 743 -41.41 26.65 4.90
CA ALA A 743 -42.43 27.30 4.07
C ALA A 743 -43.85 26.73 4.28
N ALA A 744 -44.22 26.57 5.56
CA ALA A 744 -45.46 25.93 5.99
C ALA A 744 -46.71 26.48 5.28
N PRO A 745 -47.72 25.63 5.00
CA PRO A 745 -49.02 26.09 4.52
C PRO A 745 -49.61 27.16 5.46
N PRO A 746 -50.18 28.26 4.93
CA PRO A 746 -50.76 29.31 5.75
C PRO A 746 -52.03 28.79 6.46
N ASP A 747 -52.38 29.46 7.57
CA ASP A 747 -53.69 29.33 8.24
C ASP A 747 -54.07 27.89 8.66
N SER A 748 -53.09 27.00 8.84
CA SER A 748 -53.29 25.63 9.31
C SER A 748 -52.48 25.38 10.57
N ILE A 749 -53.13 24.87 11.63
CA ILE A 749 -52.42 24.38 12.82
C ILE A 749 -51.86 23.01 12.46
N LEU A 750 -50.56 22.92 12.20
CA LEU A 750 -49.90 21.67 11.79
C LEU A 750 -49.45 20.84 12.99
N PRO A 751 -49.43 19.50 12.89
CA PRO A 751 -48.88 18.67 13.94
C PRO A 751 -47.38 18.91 14.11
N VAL A 752 -46.95 19.23 15.33
CA VAL A 752 -45.54 19.44 15.69
C VAL A 752 -44.94 18.23 16.41
N ILE A 753 -45.76 17.24 16.79
CA ILE A 753 -45.30 15.96 17.33
C ILE A 753 -46.08 14.82 16.69
N TRP A 754 -45.35 13.82 16.20
CA TRP A 754 -45.89 12.52 15.78
C TRP A 754 -45.53 11.41 16.77
N SER A 755 -46.31 10.34 16.75
CA SER A 755 -46.03 9.09 17.45
C SER A 755 -45.84 7.96 16.44
N LEU A 756 -44.72 7.25 16.56
CA LEU A 756 -44.49 5.99 15.86
C LEU A 756 -45.13 4.85 16.66
N ARG A 757 -46.21 4.28 16.13
CA ARG A 757 -46.98 3.20 16.75
C ARG A 757 -46.65 1.86 16.09
N ASP A 758 -47.23 0.80 16.65
CA ASP A 758 -47.08 -0.55 16.09
C ASP A 758 -47.51 -0.61 14.62
N ARG A 759 -46.98 -1.60 13.91
CA ARG A 759 -47.11 -1.72 12.44
C ARG A 759 -46.62 -0.47 11.70
N TYR A 760 -45.66 0.26 12.27
CA TYR A 760 -45.01 1.43 11.67
C TYR A 760 -45.99 2.56 11.33
N THR A 761 -47.05 2.72 12.12
CA THR A 761 -48.07 3.75 11.88
C THR A 761 -47.63 5.09 12.49
N LEU A 762 -47.86 6.20 11.77
CA LEU A 762 -47.52 7.56 12.22
C LEU A 762 -48.79 8.33 12.51
N LEU A 763 -48.95 8.79 13.76
CA LEU A 763 -50.13 9.53 14.24
C LEU A 763 -49.72 10.89 14.80
N ALA A 764 -50.50 11.93 14.52
CA ALA A 764 -50.29 13.24 15.15
C ALA A 764 -50.68 13.19 16.63
N MET A 765 -49.84 13.77 17.49
CA MET A 765 -50.07 13.86 18.94
C MET A 765 -50.34 15.29 19.41
N ALA A 766 -49.59 16.26 18.90
CA ALA A 766 -49.66 17.64 19.37
C ALA A 766 -49.51 18.65 18.22
N PRO A 767 -50.16 19.82 18.33
CA PRO A 767 -51.23 20.11 19.30
C PRO A 767 -52.50 19.30 18.98
N SER A 768 -53.39 19.12 19.96
CA SER A 768 -54.60 18.28 19.80
C SER A 768 -55.62 18.84 18.81
N ASN A 769 -55.56 20.14 18.52
CA ASN A 769 -56.36 20.84 17.52
C ASN A 769 -55.64 20.99 16.17
N SER A 770 -54.55 20.24 15.93
CA SER A 770 -53.89 20.23 14.63
C SER A 770 -54.73 19.56 13.54
N VAL A 771 -54.40 19.85 12.29
CA VAL A 771 -55.03 19.19 11.13
C VAL A 771 -54.87 17.68 11.22
N ALA A 772 -55.93 16.96 10.87
CA ALA A 772 -55.93 15.50 10.92
C ALA A 772 -54.80 14.93 10.05
N TRP A 773 -53.95 14.10 10.67
CA TRP A 773 -52.84 13.39 10.04
C TRP A 773 -53.01 11.89 10.20
N ARG A 774 -52.77 11.15 9.11
CA ARG A 774 -52.57 9.70 9.17
C ARG A 774 -51.53 9.28 8.14
N GLY A 775 -50.51 8.58 8.59
CA GLY A 775 -49.45 8.04 7.74
C GLY A 775 -48.84 6.76 8.27
N GLY A 776 -47.77 6.32 7.61
CA GLY A 776 -46.97 5.18 8.05
C GLY A 776 -45.58 5.21 7.43
N ALA A 777 -44.67 4.47 8.07
CA ALA A 777 -43.33 4.21 7.59
C ALA A 777 -43.29 2.86 6.84
N THR A 778 -42.48 2.81 5.80
CA THR A 778 -42.19 1.61 5.04
C THR A 778 -40.95 0.97 5.63
N ARG A 779 -41.16 -0.10 6.40
CA ARG A 779 -40.09 -0.87 7.03
C ARG A 779 -38.93 -1.17 6.08
N THR A 780 -39.23 -1.56 4.85
CA THR A 780 -38.21 -2.04 3.91
C THR A 780 -37.32 -0.94 3.34
N THR A 781 -37.83 0.27 3.15
CA THR A 781 -37.11 1.33 2.43
C THR A 781 -36.77 2.53 3.30
N GLY A 782 -37.35 2.65 4.48
CA GLY A 782 -37.25 3.87 5.29
C GLY A 782 -38.09 5.04 4.79
N ALA A 783 -38.81 4.87 3.67
CA ALA A 783 -39.74 5.87 3.18
C ALA A 783 -40.93 6.00 4.14
N PHE A 784 -41.44 7.21 4.35
CA PHE A 784 -42.71 7.44 5.04
C PHE A 784 -43.68 8.20 4.15
N GLY A 785 -44.96 8.06 4.43
CA GLY A 785 -45.98 8.81 3.72
C GLY A 785 -47.32 8.82 4.42
N GLY A 786 -48.17 9.77 4.04
CA GLY A 786 -49.49 9.93 4.62
C GLY A 786 -50.22 11.11 4.02
N ASN A 787 -51.29 11.53 4.70
CA ASN A 787 -52.08 12.67 4.25
C ASN A 787 -52.46 13.60 5.40
N LEU A 788 -52.37 14.91 5.15
CA LEU A 788 -52.95 15.96 6.00
C LEU A 788 -54.21 16.50 5.32
N THR A 789 -55.16 17.00 6.10
CA THR A 789 -56.30 17.78 5.56
C THR A 789 -56.11 19.24 5.94
N LEU A 790 -55.64 20.07 5.01
CA LEU A 790 -55.39 21.48 5.27
C LEU A 790 -56.71 22.23 5.51
N ALA A 791 -56.67 23.30 6.31
CA ALA A 791 -57.85 24.15 6.51
C ALA A 791 -58.12 25.03 5.28
N VAL A 792 -57.06 25.55 4.66
CA VAL A 792 -57.12 26.40 3.48
C VAL A 792 -56.01 25.99 2.48
N PRO A 793 -56.36 25.53 1.26
CA PRO A 793 -57.70 25.09 0.86
C PRO A 793 -58.11 23.86 1.68
N SER A 794 -59.42 23.67 1.92
CA SER A 794 -59.98 22.47 2.59
C SER A 794 -59.80 21.23 1.73
N ALA A 795 -58.56 20.77 1.60
CA ALA A 795 -58.12 19.75 0.68
C ALA A 795 -57.13 18.80 1.35
N ARG A 796 -57.23 17.53 0.95
CA ARG A 796 -56.28 16.49 1.35
C ARG A 796 -54.97 16.69 0.61
N THR A 797 -53.88 16.87 1.36
CA THR A 797 -52.50 16.97 0.87
C THR A 797 -51.75 15.67 1.18
N THR A 798 -50.85 15.29 0.28
CA THR A 798 -49.94 14.15 0.47
C THR A 798 -48.65 14.62 1.11
N VAL A 799 -48.17 13.86 2.08
CA VAL A 799 -46.83 14.00 2.66
C VAL A 799 -46.04 12.75 2.31
N ALA A 800 -44.79 12.92 1.90
CA ALA A 800 -43.88 11.82 1.61
C ALA A 800 -42.45 12.21 1.99
N GLY A 801 -41.65 11.25 2.43
CA GLY A 801 -40.28 11.50 2.85
C GLY A 801 -39.52 10.22 3.14
N THR A 802 -38.34 10.38 3.75
CA THR A 802 -37.53 9.26 4.23
C THR A 802 -37.02 9.51 5.64
N PHE A 803 -36.88 8.43 6.40
CA PHE A 803 -36.12 8.41 7.64
C PHE A 803 -34.61 8.27 7.36
N LEU A 804 -33.81 8.74 8.30
CA LEU A 804 -32.36 8.73 8.32
C LEU A 804 -31.93 8.11 9.67
N GLN A 805 -31.12 7.05 9.63
CA GLN A 805 -30.72 6.27 10.81
C GLN A 805 -29.25 6.48 11.22
N ASP A 806 -28.49 7.25 10.45
CA ASP A 806 -27.08 7.48 10.72
C ASP A 806 -26.91 8.55 11.81
N GLU A 807 -26.03 8.28 12.79
CA GLU A 807 -25.72 9.21 13.88
C GLU A 807 -25.09 10.50 13.38
N SER A 808 -24.47 10.50 12.19
CA SER A 808 -23.90 11.70 11.56
C SER A 808 -24.93 12.80 11.27
N PHE A 809 -26.23 12.50 11.36
CA PHE A 809 -27.31 13.50 11.20
C PHE A 809 -27.75 14.15 12.52
N GLY A 810 -27.14 13.76 13.64
CA GLY A 810 -27.46 14.31 14.96
C GLY A 810 -28.93 14.11 15.30
N THR A 811 -29.65 15.21 15.55
CA THR A 811 -31.07 15.15 15.91
C THR A 811 -32.01 14.98 14.72
N LEU A 812 -31.52 15.08 13.48
CA LEU A 812 -32.35 14.97 12.29
C LEU A 812 -32.59 13.50 11.92
N VAL A 813 -33.82 13.03 12.07
CA VAL A 813 -34.20 11.63 11.85
C VAL A 813 -34.97 11.40 10.55
N GLY A 814 -35.37 12.47 9.86
CA GLY A 814 -36.09 12.34 8.60
C GLY A 814 -36.43 13.66 7.93
N LEU A 815 -36.70 13.59 6.63
CA LEU A 815 -36.97 14.73 5.77
C LEU A 815 -38.00 14.37 4.71
N GLY A 816 -38.70 15.36 4.18
CA GLY A 816 -39.62 15.14 3.08
C GLY A 816 -40.30 16.37 2.52
N VAL A 817 -41.41 16.12 1.83
CA VAL A 817 -42.20 17.10 1.11
C VAL A 817 -43.69 16.98 1.43
N VAL A 818 -44.35 18.13 1.56
CA VAL A 818 -45.80 18.28 1.69
C VAL A 818 -46.34 18.95 0.42
N ARG A 819 -47.31 18.33 -0.25
CA ARG A 819 -47.87 18.81 -1.53
C ARG A 819 -49.11 19.67 -1.33
N ILE A 820 -48.98 20.99 -1.28
CA ILE A 820 -50.07 21.91 -0.98
C ILE A 820 -50.87 22.23 -2.26
N PRO A 821 -52.14 21.81 -2.38
CA PRO A 821 -52.94 22.15 -3.55
C PRO A 821 -53.14 23.66 -3.68
N VAL A 822 -53.03 24.20 -4.89
CA VAL A 822 -53.32 25.61 -5.17
C VAL A 822 -54.23 25.76 -6.37
N ALA A 823 -54.99 26.85 -6.42
CA ALA A 823 -55.70 27.23 -7.62
C ALA A 823 -54.68 27.58 -8.71
N GLY A 824 -54.80 26.96 -9.88
CA GLY A 824 -53.86 27.22 -10.97
C GLY A 824 -54.36 26.77 -12.34
N PRO A 825 -53.73 27.21 -13.44
CA PRO A 825 -54.24 26.99 -14.80
C PRO A 825 -54.17 25.54 -15.32
N VAL A 826 -53.70 24.59 -14.51
CA VAL A 826 -53.55 23.16 -14.84
C VAL A 826 -54.18 22.42 -13.67
N ARG A 827 -55.05 21.47 -14.00
CA ARG A 827 -55.75 20.68 -13.00
C ARG A 827 -54.75 19.95 -12.10
N GLY A 828 -54.97 20.02 -10.79
CA GLY A 828 -54.08 19.42 -9.80
C GLY A 828 -52.81 20.23 -9.53
N SER A 829 -52.84 21.54 -9.79
CA SER A 829 -51.75 22.45 -9.46
C SER A 829 -51.43 22.43 -7.96
N PHE A 830 -50.15 22.54 -7.64
CA PHE A 830 -49.68 22.50 -6.27
C PHE A 830 -48.37 23.25 -6.07
N GLU A 831 -48.14 23.64 -4.83
CA GLU A 831 -46.87 24.12 -4.30
C GLU A 831 -46.33 23.10 -3.28
N THR A 832 -45.10 23.29 -2.81
CA THR A 832 -44.47 22.36 -1.86
C THR A 832 -43.87 23.05 -0.65
N ALA A 833 -44.11 22.44 0.51
CA ALA A 833 -43.45 22.77 1.78
C ALA A 833 -42.54 21.61 2.21
N GLY A 834 -41.52 21.93 3.00
CA GLY A 834 -40.63 20.94 3.59
C GLY A 834 -41.17 20.42 4.92
N ILE A 835 -40.86 19.18 5.22
CA ILE A 835 -41.07 18.60 6.55
C ILE A 835 -39.73 18.05 7.05
N ARG A 836 -39.38 18.38 8.29
CA ARG A 836 -38.22 17.85 9.01
C ARG A 836 -38.72 17.08 10.23
N LEU A 837 -38.13 15.92 10.45
CA LEU A 837 -38.40 15.05 11.58
C LEU A 837 -37.16 15.05 12.46
N GLU A 838 -37.34 15.34 13.74
CA GLU A 838 -36.27 15.46 14.73
C GLU A 838 -36.58 14.57 15.95
N GLN A 839 -35.55 14.22 16.73
CA GLN A 839 -35.64 13.38 17.94
C GLN A 839 -36.61 13.95 18.99
#